data_AF-A0A7W0VKI5-F1
#
_entry.id   AF-A0A7W0VKI5-F1
#
_cell.length_a   1.000
_cell.length_b   1.000
_cell.length_c   1.000
_cell.angle_alpha   90.00
_cell.angle_beta   90.00
_cell.angle_gamma   90.00
#
_symmetry.space_group_name_H-M   'P 1'
#
loop_
_entity.id
_entity.type
_entity.pdbx_description
1 polymer ?
#
loop_
_entity_poly.entity_id
_entity_poly.type
_entity_poly.pdbx_seq_one_letter_code
_entity_poly.pdbx_strand_id
1 'polypeptide(L)'
;MYYELALISVIVAGAYWGQFFVRRQPHGTPTFGIMQLAAALLCGIGLYAHRVASAPWMGVAGAIGLGAGACLLLIGPLVRAVARRFAASERLGVASRLLDIAEVLAPGSGVADEKALIGAMKEIRDGRIEQTVDALTAAKDRAQPDARLAIDERIAMLYLAAYRWSDAITHAEANLFGAIPAPRPVTEGEDVPPTSLRRALGIAAPVWVELLGAYGRTGDLDRAARMLAKLEDVCEGREDAAVWIHRARLMFLALAGRTAAVEQLVEPRQARHMSVAARTYWLAVAHEQRGDRAAATAAYEKARGRSRGRPRELIDQALAKLAAADGIPVKLSEAATEVVARVEAAPFPAQVRMPRHPRPLATWGVTATLLLVAGAITVFVGPTSDVGVLTRSGALVRGLVDGGEWWRIFTCVFVHVGGLHLLVNVIGMWFVGRVAEELFGTSRTLALFGIAGFAGAVASYLASSAGISAGASGALFGLLGAVFIELTWHRQHYKTAWKRGMWGGLAVVILAQVGYGFLYPVIDQWAHGAGLVAGLVFGAVLSPHAPWVAAGRQLGRAIAVISAGFMLTSGARVARTSIEDSFTRLPRIVHNVGGVAITAPANWTNDVELAEPDGLLIIAVKREPVIDLAGQMALWITETAPTIARNHGFDRIDPATTKVIKLPPGWEGVELIGTFADPMGYRQPYRLIVCGRAFGDQLVTLVVHAPDAIARSAPGYLTRILSSIKPS
;
A
#
# COMPACT_ATOMS: atom_id res chain seq x y z
N MET A 1 1.08 21.17 4.53
CA MET A 1 0.13 20.16 5.09
C MET A 1 -1.11 19.92 4.21
N TYR A 2 -1.85 20.94 3.78
CA TYR A 2 -3.08 20.75 2.97
C TYR A 2 -2.86 20.06 1.60
N TYR A 3 -1.69 20.25 1.00
CA TYR A 3 -1.34 19.76 -0.34
C TYR A 3 -1.26 18.25 -0.49
N GLU A 4 -0.52 17.59 0.39
CA GLU A 4 -0.25 16.16 0.24
C GLU A 4 -1.46 15.31 0.63
N LEU A 5 -2.31 15.87 1.48
CA LEU A 5 -3.59 15.28 1.84
C LEU A 5 -4.66 15.52 0.75
N ALA A 6 -4.60 16.63 0.01
CA ALA A 6 -5.40 16.83 -1.20
C ALA A 6 -4.94 15.91 -2.35
N LEU A 7 -3.62 15.68 -2.47
CA LEU A 7 -3.02 14.69 -3.37
C LEU A 7 -3.53 13.28 -3.04
N ILE A 8 -3.51 12.86 -1.76
CA ILE A 8 -4.12 11.60 -1.32
C ILE A 8 -5.61 11.54 -1.67
N SER A 9 -6.34 12.64 -1.50
CA SER A 9 -7.79 12.66 -1.77
C SER A 9 -8.09 12.55 -3.27
N VAL A 10 -7.29 13.19 -4.13
CA VAL A 10 -7.38 13.09 -5.59
C VAL A 10 -6.91 11.73 -6.11
N ILE A 11 -5.81 11.18 -5.58
CA ILE A 11 -5.34 9.82 -5.86
C ILE A 11 -6.45 8.83 -5.56
N VAL A 12 -7.01 8.89 -4.36
CA VAL A 12 -7.87 7.82 -3.92
C VAL A 12 -9.29 7.99 -4.46
N ALA A 13 -9.74 9.22 -4.73
CA ALA A 13 -10.91 9.44 -5.57
C ALA A 13 -10.65 8.88 -6.97
N GLY A 14 -9.58 9.30 -7.65
CA GLY A 14 -9.24 8.83 -8.99
C GLY A 14 -9.16 7.30 -9.13
N ALA A 15 -8.51 6.64 -8.16
CA ALA A 15 -8.40 5.18 -8.06
C ALA A 15 -9.77 4.48 -8.00
N TYR A 16 -10.74 5.09 -7.34
CA TYR A 16 -12.08 4.53 -7.17
C TYR A 16 -13.02 4.90 -8.32
N TRP A 17 -12.89 6.08 -8.90
CA TRP A 17 -13.66 6.53 -10.05
C TRP A 17 -13.45 5.70 -11.32
N GLY A 18 -12.24 5.16 -11.50
CA GLY A 18 -11.99 4.14 -12.52
C GLY A 18 -12.81 2.86 -12.34
N GLN A 19 -13.31 2.58 -11.13
CA GLN A 19 -14.28 1.50 -10.86
C GLN A 19 -15.74 1.93 -11.09
N PHE A 20 -16.07 3.21 -10.91
CA PHE A 20 -17.42 3.77 -11.05
C PHE A 20 -17.89 3.84 -12.52
N PHE A 21 -17.03 4.28 -13.44
CA PHE A 21 -17.38 4.37 -14.86
C PHE A 21 -17.30 3.04 -15.63
N VAL A 22 -16.62 2.03 -15.08
CA VAL A 22 -16.32 0.77 -15.80
C VAL A 22 -17.22 -0.39 -15.34
N ARG A 23 -17.82 -0.34 -14.15
CA ARG A 23 -18.74 -1.38 -13.68
C ARG A 23 -20.19 -0.90 -13.76
N ARG A 24 -21.01 -1.60 -14.57
CA ARG A 24 -22.48 -1.56 -14.47
C ARG A 24 -23.04 -2.08 -13.13
N GLN A 25 -22.20 -2.46 -12.16
CA GLN A 25 -22.52 -2.57 -10.71
C GLN A 25 -21.22 -2.42 -9.87
N PRO A 26 -20.97 -1.29 -9.19
CA PRO A 26 -19.84 -1.15 -8.28
C PRO A 26 -20.06 -2.00 -7.01
N HIS A 27 -19.00 -2.34 -6.28
CA HIS A 27 -19.15 -2.66 -4.85
C HIS A 27 -19.43 -1.35 -4.12
N GLY A 28 -20.67 -0.87 -4.23
CA GLY A 28 -21.12 0.35 -3.59
C GLY A 28 -22.23 1.08 -4.34
N THR A 29 -22.98 1.92 -3.63
CA THR A 29 -24.10 2.69 -4.15
C THR A 29 -23.62 3.94 -4.91
N PRO A 30 -24.44 4.51 -5.81
CA PRO A 30 -24.16 5.80 -6.46
C PRO A 30 -23.80 6.91 -5.46
N THR A 31 -24.43 6.88 -4.29
CA THR A 31 -24.19 7.79 -3.17
C THR A 31 -22.73 7.79 -2.73
N PHE A 32 -22.08 6.63 -2.65
CA PHE A 32 -20.66 6.55 -2.25
C PHE A 32 -19.75 7.22 -3.28
N GLY A 33 -20.03 7.03 -4.57
CA GLY A 33 -19.33 7.72 -5.65
C GLY A 33 -19.51 9.25 -5.57
N ILE A 34 -20.73 9.71 -5.31
CA ILE A 34 -21.05 11.15 -5.14
C ILE A 34 -20.32 11.75 -3.93
N MET A 35 -20.20 11.02 -2.82
CA MET A 35 -19.48 11.50 -1.64
C MET A 35 -17.99 11.66 -1.90
N GLN A 36 -17.38 10.75 -2.64
CA GLN A 36 -15.98 10.88 -3.06
C GLN A 36 -15.77 12.03 -4.04
N LEU A 37 -16.74 12.23 -4.93
CA LEU A 37 -16.86 13.38 -5.83
C LEU A 37 -16.81 14.70 -5.07
N ALA A 38 -17.70 14.83 -4.09
CA ALA A 38 -17.80 15.99 -3.24
C ALA A 38 -16.51 16.17 -2.44
N ALA A 39 -15.93 15.10 -1.90
CA ALA A 39 -14.66 15.13 -1.19
C ALA A 39 -13.50 15.63 -2.08
N ALA A 40 -13.40 15.12 -3.31
CA ALA A 40 -12.39 15.53 -4.28
C ALA A 40 -12.60 16.97 -4.76
N LEU A 41 -13.84 17.38 -5.01
CA LEU A 41 -14.20 18.74 -5.39
C LEU A 41 -13.86 19.73 -4.27
N LEU A 42 -14.21 19.40 -3.03
CA LEU A 42 -13.90 20.21 -1.85
C LEU A 42 -12.39 20.33 -1.63
N CYS A 43 -11.64 19.24 -1.85
CA CYS A 43 -10.17 19.29 -1.89
C CYS A 43 -9.66 20.22 -3.00
N GLY A 44 -10.22 20.11 -4.20
CA GLY A 44 -9.89 20.98 -5.34
C GLY A 44 -10.17 22.45 -5.07
N ILE A 45 -11.30 22.76 -4.41
CA ILE A 45 -11.66 24.12 -3.98
C ILE A 45 -10.65 24.66 -2.96
N GLY A 46 -10.28 23.85 -1.96
CA GLY A 46 -9.25 24.24 -1.00
C GLY A 46 -7.88 24.48 -1.62
N LEU A 47 -7.52 23.69 -2.64
CA LEU A 47 -6.29 23.87 -3.41
C LEU A 47 -6.33 25.14 -4.27
N TYR A 48 -7.44 25.39 -4.96
CA TYR A 48 -7.62 26.59 -5.77
C TYR A 48 -7.54 27.87 -4.93
N ALA A 49 -8.13 27.85 -3.73
CA ALA A 49 -8.09 28.97 -2.80
C ALA A 49 -6.68 29.39 -2.39
N HIS A 50 -5.77 28.43 -2.24
CA HIS A 50 -4.39 28.73 -1.89
C HIS A 50 -3.64 29.45 -3.03
N ARG A 51 -4.09 29.29 -4.27
CA ARG A 51 -3.50 29.99 -5.43
C ARG A 51 -4.01 31.42 -5.59
N VAL A 52 -5.25 31.70 -5.15
CA VAL A 52 -5.94 32.98 -5.42
C VAL A 52 -6.05 33.87 -4.16
N ALA A 53 -5.58 33.39 -2.99
CA ALA A 53 -5.46 34.15 -1.74
C ALA A 53 -6.73 34.94 -1.31
N SER A 54 -7.93 34.47 -1.67
CA SER A 54 -9.14 35.32 -1.64
C SER A 54 -10.27 34.85 -0.71
N ALA A 55 -10.16 33.71 -0.02
CA ALA A 55 -11.24 33.22 0.84
C ALA A 55 -10.82 32.18 1.91
N PRO A 56 -10.84 32.53 3.22
CA PRO A 56 -10.54 31.60 4.32
C PRO A 56 -11.45 30.37 4.37
N TRP A 57 -12.73 30.51 3.99
CA TRP A 57 -13.71 29.42 4.02
C TRP A 57 -13.38 28.30 3.03
N MET A 58 -12.66 28.59 1.95
CA MET A 58 -12.26 27.57 0.98
C MET A 58 -11.18 26.64 1.54
N GLY A 59 -10.31 27.13 2.43
CA GLY A 59 -9.36 26.28 3.17
C GLY A 59 -10.06 25.29 4.11
N VAL A 60 -11.17 25.72 4.73
CA VAL A 60 -12.05 24.86 5.54
C VAL A 60 -12.73 23.81 4.64
N ALA A 61 -13.23 24.21 3.47
CA ALA A 61 -13.77 23.28 2.48
C ALA A 61 -12.73 22.21 2.08
N GLY A 62 -11.48 22.62 1.84
CA GLY A 62 -10.35 21.72 1.61
C GLY A 62 -10.14 20.71 2.75
N ALA A 63 -10.11 21.18 4.01
CA ALA A 63 -9.99 20.31 5.18
C ALA A 63 -11.14 19.28 5.29
N ILE A 64 -12.37 19.71 4.99
CA ILE A 64 -13.56 18.84 5.03
C ILE A 64 -13.45 17.77 3.94
N GLY A 65 -13.11 18.16 2.70
CA GLY A 65 -12.96 17.22 1.60
C GLY A 65 -11.90 16.14 1.89
N LEU A 66 -10.86 16.54 2.59
CA LEU A 66 -9.71 15.73 2.94
C LEU A 66 -10.00 14.76 4.09
N GLY A 67 -10.70 15.24 5.13
CA GLY A 67 -11.23 14.38 6.20
C GLY A 67 -12.24 13.36 5.66
N ALA A 68 -13.12 13.79 4.76
CA ALA A 68 -14.06 12.92 4.07
C ALA A 68 -13.34 11.87 3.22
N GLY A 69 -12.34 12.28 2.42
CA GLY A 69 -11.51 11.38 1.61
C GLY A 69 -10.81 10.31 2.46
N ALA A 70 -10.19 10.71 3.58
CA ALA A 70 -9.53 9.78 4.50
C ALA A 70 -10.52 8.75 5.11
N CYS A 71 -11.72 9.19 5.51
CA CYS A 71 -12.75 8.29 6.04
C CYS A 71 -13.24 7.29 4.99
N LEU A 72 -13.57 7.78 3.79
CA LEU A 72 -14.11 6.99 2.69
C LEU A 72 -13.09 5.94 2.19
N LEU A 73 -11.79 6.27 2.22
CA LEU A 73 -10.82 5.57 1.39
C LEU A 73 -9.67 4.89 2.14
N LEU A 74 -9.40 5.32 3.38
CA LEU A 74 -8.36 4.71 4.23
C LEU A 74 -8.98 4.06 5.45
N ILE A 75 -9.72 4.83 6.24
CA ILE A 75 -10.21 4.38 7.56
C ILE A 75 -11.32 3.34 7.37
N GLY A 76 -12.32 3.59 6.50
CA GLY A 76 -13.39 2.63 6.21
C GLY A 76 -12.87 1.24 5.79
N PRO A 77 -12.01 1.13 4.75
CA PRO A 77 -11.41 -0.14 4.34
C PRO A 77 -10.57 -0.83 5.43
N LEU A 78 -9.82 -0.06 6.23
CA LEU A 78 -9.04 -0.60 7.35
C LEU A 78 -9.95 -1.21 8.42
N VAL A 79 -11.00 -0.49 8.82
CA VAL A 79 -12.00 -0.97 9.80
C VAL A 79 -12.68 -2.24 9.28
N ARG A 80 -13.03 -2.31 7.99
CA ARG A 80 -13.55 -3.54 7.35
C ARG A 80 -12.56 -4.71 7.39
N ALA A 81 -11.26 -4.46 7.16
CA ALA A 81 -10.24 -5.49 7.24
C ALA A 81 -10.10 -6.06 8.66
N VAL A 82 -10.19 -5.19 9.67
CA VAL A 82 -10.22 -5.59 11.09
C VAL A 82 -11.52 -6.36 11.39
N ALA A 83 -12.68 -5.88 10.92
CA ALA A 83 -13.96 -6.56 11.07
C ALA A 83 -13.93 -7.99 10.50
N ARG A 84 -13.36 -8.19 9.30
CA ARG A 84 -13.18 -9.53 8.70
C ARG A 84 -12.30 -10.46 9.54
N ARG A 85 -11.26 -9.95 10.21
CA ARG A 85 -10.43 -10.75 11.15
C ARG A 85 -11.22 -11.18 12.38
N PHE A 86 -12.04 -10.28 12.93
CA PHE A 86 -12.93 -10.61 14.04
C PHE A 86 -14.03 -11.59 13.64
N ALA A 87 -14.60 -11.44 12.44
CA ALA A 87 -15.56 -12.38 11.87
C ALA A 87 -14.94 -13.77 11.70
N ALA A 88 -13.72 -13.87 11.16
CA ALA A 88 -12.98 -15.11 11.03
C ALA A 88 -12.62 -15.76 12.39
N SER A 89 -12.66 -14.98 13.47
CA SER A 89 -12.44 -15.46 14.84
C SER A 89 -13.75 -15.73 15.58
N GLU A 90 -14.89 -15.83 14.87
CA GLU A 90 -16.24 -16.04 15.41
C GLU A 90 -16.71 -14.97 16.42
N ARG A 91 -16.08 -13.79 16.42
CA ARG A 91 -16.49 -12.63 17.24
C ARG A 91 -17.47 -11.74 16.47
N LEU A 92 -18.58 -12.33 16.01
CA LEU A 92 -19.55 -11.71 15.09
C LEU A 92 -20.15 -10.40 15.63
N GLY A 93 -20.32 -10.27 16.96
CA GLY A 93 -20.81 -9.04 17.57
C GLY A 93 -19.84 -7.86 17.44
N VAL A 94 -18.54 -8.11 17.59
CA VAL A 94 -17.48 -7.10 17.39
C VAL A 94 -17.35 -6.77 15.91
N ALA A 95 -17.39 -7.80 15.05
CA ALA A 95 -17.33 -7.60 13.60
C ALA A 95 -18.52 -6.75 13.10
N SER A 96 -19.74 -7.00 13.59
CA SER A 96 -20.93 -6.20 13.29
C SER A 96 -20.75 -4.74 13.69
N ARG A 97 -20.32 -4.45 14.93
CA ARG A 97 -20.09 -3.07 15.39
C ARG A 97 -19.03 -2.34 14.56
N LEU A 98 -17.96 -3.04 14.16
CA LEU A 98 -16.94 -2.47 13.29
C LEU A 98 -17.49 -2.19 11.88
N LEU A 99 -18.36 -3.05 11.35
CA LEU A 99 -19.04 -2.76 10.10
C LEU A 99 -20.04 -1.60 10.22
N ASP A 100 -20.71 -1.42 11.36
CA ASP A 100 -21.55 -0.23 11.61
C ASP A 100 -20.71 1.05 11.54
N ILE A 101 -19.53 1.05 12.17
CA ILE A 101 -18.58 2.16 12.08
C ILE A 101 -18.10 2.36 10.64
N ALA A 102 -17.77 1.27 9.93
CA ALA A 102 -17.34 1.36 8.53
C ALA A 102 -18.45 1.87 7.60
N GLU A 103 -19.71 1.58 7.88
CA GLU A 103 -20.87 2.08 7.14
C GLU A 103 -21.06 3.58 7.34
N VAL A 104 -20.84 4.09 8.55
CA VAL A 104 -20.86 5.54 8.82
C VAL A 104 -19.70 6.25 8.11
N LEU A 105 -18.50 5.66 8.15
CA LEU A 105 -17.30 6.26 7.57
C LEU A 105 -17.27 6.17 6.04
N ALA A 106 -17.85 5.11 5.47
CA ALA A 106 -17.87 4.83 4.04
C ALA A 106 -19.26 4.33 3.57
N PRO A 107 -20.29 5.20 3.60
CA PRO A 107 -21.67 4.82 3.32
C PRO A 107 -21.81 4.32 1.90
N GLY A 108 -22.43 3.15 1.72
CA GLY A 108 -22.60 2.60 0.39
C GLY A 108 -21.30 2.12 -0.26
N SER A 109 -20.26 1.76 0.48
CA SER A 109 -19.02 1.14 -0.06
C SER A 109 -19.10 -0.39 -0.25
N GLY A 110 -20.31 -0.94 -0.25
CA GLY A 110 -20.56 -2.39 -0.17
C GLY A 110 -20.45 -2.98 1.24
N VAL A 111 -20.33 -2.14 2.28
CA VAL A 111 -20.37 -2.59 3.69
C VAL A 111 -21.70 -3.24 4.03
N ALA A 112 -22.80 -2.79 3.42
CA ALA A 112 -24.12 -3.40 3.59
C ALA A 112 -24.13 -4.90 3.22
N ASP A 113 -23.44 -5.30 2.15
CA ASP A 113 -23.33 -6.71 1.75
C ASP A 113 -22.51 -7.53 2.77
N GLU A 114 -21.39 -6.98 3.25
CA GLU A 114 -20.58 -7.62 4.30
C GLU A 114 -21.35 -7.72 5.62
N LYS A 115 -22.15 -6.70 5.95
CA LYS A 115 -23.00 -6.63 7.14
C LYS A 115 -24.19 -7.56 7.03
N ALA A 116 -24.76 -7.72 5.84
CA ALA A 116 -25.78 -8.73 5.57
C ALA A 116 -25.21 -10.15 5.71
N LEU A 117 -23.98 -10.40 5.24
CA LEU A 117 -23.31 -11.69 5.43
C LEU A 117 -23.04 -11.99 6.91
N ILE A 118 -22.44 -11.05 7.64
CA ILE A 118 -22.16 -11.20 9.07
C ILE A 118 -23.45 -11.23 9.89
N GLY A 119 -24.47 -10.49 9.45
CA GLY A 119 -25.83 -10.50 9.99
C GLY A 119 -26.48 -11.86 9.83
N ALA A 120 -26.43 -12.46 8.64
CA ALA A 120 -26.88 -13.82 8.40
C ALA A 120 -26.10 -14.82 9.26
N MET A 121 -24.77 -14.72 9.35
CA MET A 121 -23.98 -15.56 10.26
C MET A 121 -24.40 -15.40 11.73
N LYS A 122 -24.74 -14.18 12.15
CA LYS A 122 -25.24 -13.87 13.49
C LYS A 122 -26.66 -14.40 13.71
N GLU A 123 -27.55 -14.30 12.74
CA GLU A 123 -28.91 -14.84 12.78
C GLU A 123 -28.92 -16.36 12.81
N ILE A 124 -28.06 -16.99 12.00
CA ILE A 124 -27.77 -18.42 12.07
C ILE A 124 -27.38 -18.73 13.50
N ARG A 125 -26.39 -18.03 14.10
CA ARG A 125 -25.96 -18.25 15.49
C ARG A 125 -27.06 -18.02 16.53
N ASP A 126 -27.88 -16.99 16.35
CA ASP A 126 -28.94 -16.61 17.28
C ASP A 126 -30.23 -17.46 17.09
N GLY A 127 -30.23 -18.44 16.18
CA GLY A 127 -31.33 -19.40 15.97
C GLY A 127 -32.48 -18.92 15.07
N ARG A 128 -32.35 -17.76 14.41
CA ARG A 128 -33.39 -17.15 13.54
C ARG A 128 -33.36 -17.66 12.09
N ILE A 129 -33.06 -18.94 11.89
CA ILE A 129 -32.80 -19.51 10.56
C ILE A 129 -34.02 -19.39 9.62
N GLU A 130 -35.22 -19.65 10.13
CA GLU A 130 -36.46 -19.59 9.33
C GLU A 130 -36.70 -18.19 8.76
N GLN A 131 -36.53 -17.16 9.57
CA GLN A 131 -36.72 -15.77 9.13
C GLN A 131 -35.76 -15.37 7.99
N THR A 132 -34.51 -15.85 8.04
CA THR A 132 -33.53 -15.62 6.98
C THR A 132 -33.89 -16.41 5.72
N VAL A 133 -34.37 -17.65 5.86
CA VAL A 133 -34.80 -18.49 4.73
C VAL A 133 -36.02 -17.88 4.05
N ASP A 134 -37.00 -17.39 4.81
CA ASP A 134 -38.18 -16.70 4.27
C ASP A 134 -37.79 -15.47 3.46
N ALA A 135 -36.88 -14.65 3.99
CA ALA A 135 -36.37 -13.47 3.29
C ALA A 135 -35.64 -13.81 1.99
N LEU A 136 -34.81 -14.87 2.00
CA LEU A 136 -34.12 -15.34 0.80
C LEU A 136 -35.09 -15.93 -0.23
N THR A 137 -36.10 -16.66 0.22
CA THR A 137 -37.14 -17.23 -0.65
C THR A 137 -37.94 -16.12 -1.34
N ALA A 138 -38.36 -15.09 -0.59
CA ALA A 138 -39.01 -13.91 -1.17
C ALA A 138 -38.10 -13.08 -2.11
N ALA A 139 -36.78 -13.18 -1.97
CA ALA A 139 -35.82 -12.58 -2.90
C ALA A 139 -35.65 -13.43 -4.17
N LYS A 140 -35.69 -14.77 -4.05
CA LYS A 140 -35.62 -15.72 -5.16
C LYS A 140 -36.75 -15.50 -6.17
N ASP A 141 -37.97 -15.25 -5.70
CA ASP A 141 -39.14 -15.01 -6.56
C ASP A 141 -38.93 -13.84 -7.53
N ARG A 142 -38.15 -12.85 -7.10
CA ARG A 142 -37.83 -11.63 -7.87
C ARG A 142 -36.52 -11.71 -8.66
N ALA A 143 -35.77 -12.80 -8.54
CA ALA A 143 -34.43 -12.94 -9.10
C ALA A 143 -34.42 -13.53 -10.52
N GLN A 144 -33.41 -13.18 -11.32
CA GLN A 144 -33.12 -13.83 -12.60
C GLN A 144 -32.65 -15.29 -12.42
N PRO A 145 -32.78 -16.17 -13.43
CA PRO A 145 -32.50 -17.62 -13.31
C PRO A 145 -31.14 -17.95 -12.67
N ASP A 146 -30.05 -17.31 -13.10
CA ASP A 146 -28.70 -17.54 -12.56
C ASP A 146 -28.57 -17.11 -11.09
N ALA A 147 -29.33 -16.08 -10.69
CA ALA A 147 -29.36 -15.58 -9.32
C ALA A 147 -30.24 -16.46 -8.40
N ARG A 148 -31.26 -17.13 -8.94
CA ARG A 148 -32.11 -18.09 -8.19
C ARG A 148 -31.29 -19.25 -7.65
N LEU A 149 -30.46 -19.88 -8.50
CA LEU A 149 -29.59 -20.97 -8.08
C LEU A 149 -28.62 -20.54 -6.97
N ALA A 150 -28.05 -19.34 -7.07
CA ALA A 150 -27.16 -18.82 -6.05
C ALA A 150 -27.87 -18.55 -4.71
N ILE A 151 -29.19 -18.25 -4.75
CA ILE A 151 -30.01 -18.10 -3.55
C ILE A 151 -30.31 -19.47 -2.93
N ASP A 152 -30.69 -20.47 -3.74
CA ASP A 152 -30.92 -21.84 -3.25
C ASP A 152 -29.64 -22.46 -2.65
N GLU A 153 -28.48 -22.23 -3.27
CA GLU A 153 -27.17 -22.64 -2.73
C GLU A 153 -26.92 -22.00 -1.34
N ARG A 154 -27.36 -20.76 -1.12
CA ARG A 154 -27.25 -20.07 0.18
C ARG A 154 -28.21 -20.66 1.20
N ILE A 155 -29.47 -20.93 0.82
CA ILE A 155 -30.46 -21.54 1.71
C ILE A 155 -29.98 -22.91 2.19
N ALA A 156 -29.49 -23.77 1.27
CA ALA A 156 -28.90 -25.06 1.64
C ALA A 156 -27.73 -24.89 2.63
N MET A 157 -26.82 -23.94 2.37
CA MET A 157 -25.70 -23.66 3.27
C MET A 157 -26.13 -23.12 4.64
N LEU A 158 -27.23 -22.37 4.74
CA LEU A 158 -27.79 -21.92 6.02
C LEU A 158 -28.22 -23.11 6.87
N TYR A 159 -28.98 -24.05 6.29
CA TYR A 159 -29.39 -25.27 6.99
C TYR A 159 -28.19 -26.13 7.40
N LEU A 160 -27.21 -26.30 6.51
CA LEU A 160 -25.96 -27.03 6.81
C LEU A 160 -25.17 -26.37 7.95
N ALA A 161 -25.02 -25.04 7.93
CA ALA A 161 -24.33 -24.29 8.99
C ALA A 161 -25.07 -24.32 10.33
N ALA A 162 -26.37 -24.58 10.30
CA ALA A 162 -27.22 -24.76 11.48
C ALA A 162 -27.29 -26.21 11.99
N TYR A 163 -26.58 -27.15 11.35
CA TYR A 163 -26.65 -28.59 11.65
C TYR A 163 -28.03 -29.22 11.41
N ARG A 164 -28.85 -28.58 10.56
CA ARG A 164 -30.17 -29.06 10.14
C ARG A 164 -30.05 -29.86 8.84
N TRP A 165 -29.43 -31.03 8.96
CA TRP A 165 -29.03 -31.87 7.82
C TRP A 165 -30.21 -32.28 6.94
N SER A 166 -31.31 -32.70 7.55
CA SER A 166 -32.52 -33.13 6.84
C SER A 166 -33.14 -31.99 6.02
N ASP A 167 -33.21 -30.78 6.58
CA ASP A 167 -33.78 -29.63 5.89
C ASP A 167 -32.91 -29.19 4.70
N ALA A 168 -31.58 -29.26 4.86
CA ALA A 168 -30.64 -29.01 3.77
C ALA A 168 -30.82 -30.01 2.61
N ILE A 169 -31.00 -31.30 2.94
CA ILE A 169 -31.22 -32.37 1.96
C ILE A 169 -32.53 -32.13 1.21
N THR A 170 -33.64 -31.96 1.95
CA THR A 170 -34.97 -31.69 1.38
C THR A 170 -34.94 -30.48 0.44
N HIS A 171 -34.29 -29.39 0.86
CA HIS A 171 -34.17 -28.21 0.02
C HIS A 171 -33.32 -28.45 -1.23
N ALA A 172 -32.21 -29.18 -1.12
CA ALA A 172 -31.32 -29.49 -2.23
C ALA A 172 -31.97 -30.41 -3.27
N GLU A 173 -32.74 -31.42 -2.84
CA GLU A 173 -33.49 -32.30 -3.73
C GLU A 173 -34.57 -31.55 -4.51
N ALA A 174 -35.25 -30.61 -3.86
CA ALA A 174 -36.29 -29.83 -4.50
C ALA A 174 -35.75 -28.75 -5.45
N ASN A 175 -34.59 -28.15 -5.16
CA ASN A 175 -34.17 -26.89 -5.83
C ASN A 175 -32.78 -26.91 -6.48
N LEU A 176 -31.87 -27.80 -6.08
CA LEU A 176 -30.47 -27.76 -6.51
C LEU A 176 -30.15 -28.85 -7.53
N PHE A 177 -30.50 -30.11 -7.24
CA PHE A 177 -30.18 -31.22 -8.12
C PHE A 177 -31.06 -31.17 -9.38
N GLY A 178 -30.44 -30.93 -10.55
CA GLY A 178 -31.13 -30.83 -11.84
C GLY A 178 -31.41 -29.40 -12.32
N ALA A 179 -31.03 -28.36 -11.56
CA ALA A 179 -31.28 -26.97 -11.92
C ALA A 179 -30.45 -26.45 -13.13
N ILE A 180 -29.31 -27.06 -13.42
CA ILE A 180 -28.49 -26.77 -14.62
C ILE A 180 -28.49 -28.01 -15.52
N PRO A 181 -28.84 -27.88 -16.82
CA PRO A 181 -28.73 -28.98 -17.79
C PRO A 181 -27.30 -29.51 -17.88
N ALA A 182 -27.13 -30.83 -18.05
CA ALA A 182 -25.83 -31.43 -18.24
C ALA A 182 -25.08 -30.76 -19.41
N PRO A 183 -23.74 -30.58 -19.33
CA PRO A 183 -22.97 -30.07 -20.45
C PRO A 183 -23.19 -30.94 -21.68
N ARG A 184 -23.32 -30.32 -22.87
CA ARG A 184 -23.41 -31.06 -24.14
C ARG A 184 -22.14 -31.93 -24.30
N PRO A 185 -22.25 -33.19 -24.75
CA PRO A 185 -21.09 -34.01 -25.04
C PRO A 185 -20.21 -33.32 -26.10
N VAL A 186 -18.92 -33.22 -25.81
CA VAL A 186 -17.92 -32.64 -26.71
C VAL A 186 -17.70 -33.61 -27.85
N THR A 187 -17.90 -33.17 -29.09
CA THR A 187 -17.58 -33.96 -30.29
C THR A 187 -16.06 -34.00 -30.49
N GLU A 188 -15.52 -35.14 -30.94
CA GLU A 188 -14.08 -35.28 -31.22
C GLU A 188 -13.59 -34.16 -32.15
N GLY A 189 -12.57 -33.41 -31.71
CA GLY A 189 -11.97 -32.30 -32.46
C GLY A 189 -12.40 -30.88 -32.04
N GLU A 190 -13.30 -30.71 -31.07
CA GLU A 190 -13.75 -29.40 -30.60
C GLU A 190 -12.90 -28.87 -29.42
N ASP A 191 -12.15 -27.78 -29.63
CA ASP A 191 -11.30 -27.13 -28.62
C ASP A 191 -12.15 -26.26 -27.66
N VAL A 192 -12.84 -26.90 -26.71
CA VAL A 192 -13.73 -26.23 -25.74
C VAL A 192 -12.96 -25.87 -24.47
N PRO A 193 -12.98 -24.61 -23.99
CA PRO A 193 -12.33 -24.24 -22.74
C PRO A 193 -12.90 -25.04 -21.56
N PRO A 194 -12.07 -25.45 -20.58
CA PRO A 194 -12.51 -26.33 -19.49
C PRO A 194 -13.71 -25.75 -18.76
N THR A 195 -14.78 -26.53 -18.66
CA THR A 195 -16.00 -26.14 -17.94
C THR A 195 -15.66 -25.82 -16.48
N SER A 196 -16.18 -24.71 -15.96
CA SER A 196 -15.96 -24.35 -14.54
C SER A 196 -16.48 -25.45 -13.61
N LEU A 197 -15.83 -25.70 -12.49
CA LEU A 197 -16.21 -26.74 -11.52
C LEU A 197 -17.70 -26.66 -11.11
N ARG A 198 -18.22 -25.44 -10.85
CA ARG A 198 -19.64 -25.19 -10.56
C ARG A 198 -20.58 -25.69 -11.65
N ARG A 199 -20.22 -25.49 -12.93
CA ARG A 199 -21.02 -25.91 -14.08
C ARG A 199 -20.98 -27.43 -14.25
N ALA A 200 -19.83 -28.07 -13.99
CA ALA A 200 -19.71 -29.53 -14.08
C ALA A 200 -20.47 -30.27 -12.97
N LEU A 201 -20.49 -29.71 -11.75
CA LEU A 201 -21.27 -30.25 -10.63
C LEU A 201 -22.75 -29.86 -10.70
N GLY A 202 -23.09 -28.77 -11.38
CA GLY A 202 -24.43 -28.17 -11.41
C GLY A 202 -24.70 -27.20 -10.25
N ILE A 203 -23.87 -27.24 -9.20
CA ILE A 203 -23.87 -26.33 -8.06
C ILE A 203 -22.44 -26.06 -7.58
N ALA A 204 -22.28 -25.08 -6.69
CA ALA A 204 -20.99 -24.74 -6.13
C ALA A 204 -20.38 -25.91 -5.32
N ALA A 205 -19.10 -26.20 -5.57
CA ALA A 205 -18.37 -27.28 -4.89
C ALA A 205 -18.43 -27.28 -3.35
N PRO A 206 -18.39 -26.12 -2.65
CA PRO A 206 -18.58 -26.10 -1.20
C PRO A 206 -19.94 -26.69 -0.78
N VAL A 207 -21.01 -26.35 -1.49
CA VAL A 207 -22.37 -26.84 -1.20
C VAL A 207 -22.44 -28.34 -1.46
N TRP A 208 -21.85 -28.81 -2.56
CA TRP A 208 -21.78 -30.23 -2.90
C TRP A 208 -21.12 -31.06 -1.80
N VAL A 209 -19.96 -30.62 -1.30
CA VAL A 209 -19.19 -31.33 -0.27
C VAL A 209 -19.92 -31.35 1.08
N GLU A 210 -20.56 -30.24 1.47
CA GLU A 210 -21.33 -30.19 2.71
C GLU A 210 -22.61 -31.04 2.64
N LEU A 211 -23.30 -31.04 1.49
CA LEU A 211 -24.46 -31.92 1.26
C LEU A 211 -24.08 -33.41 1.32
N LEU A 212 -22.94 -33.79 0.74
CA LEU A 212 -22.39 -35.15 0.89
C LEU A 212 -22.25 -35.53 2.37
N GLY A 213 -21.74 -34.59 3.19
CA GLY A 213 -21.65 -34.77 4.63
C GLY A 213 -22.99 -34.87 5.36
N ALA A 214 -24.01 -34.16 4.87
CA ALA A 214 -25.36 -34.22 5.39
C ALA A 214 -25.99 -35.58 5.12
N TYR A 215 -25.94 -36.08 3.88
CA TYR A 215 -26.44 -37.42 3.52
C TYR A 215 -25.78 -38.52 4.37
N GLY A 216 -24.46 -38.48 4.53
CA GLY A 216 -23.77 -39.46 5.37
C GLY A 216 -24.15 -39.36 6.86
N ARG A 217 -24.47 -38.17 7.39
CA ARG A 217 -24.92 -37.98 8.78
C ARG A 217 -26.35 -38.47 9.03
N THR A 218 -27.21 -38.38 8.02
CA THR A 218 -28.58 -38.89 8.08
C THR A 218 -28.66 -40.38 7.77
N GLY A 219 -27.52 -41.03 7.46
CA GLY A 219 -27.40 -42.47 7.24
C GLY A 219 -27.42 -42.92 5.78
N ASP A 220 -27.57 -42.00 4.82
CA ASP A 220 -27.55 -42.31 3.38
C ASP A 220 -26.12 -42.25 2.83
N LEU A 221 -25.33 -43.26 3.20
CA LEU A 221 -23.94 -43.38 2.75
C LEU A 221 -23.82 -43.72 1.26
N ASP A 222 -24.86 -44.30 0.67
CA ASP A 222 -24.87 -44.64 -0.76
C ASP A 222 -24.96 -43.39 -1.62
N ARG A 223 -25.81 -42.44 -1.24
CA ARG A 223 -25.87 -41.14 -1.90
C ARG A 223 -24.58 -40.35 -1.69
N ALA A 224 -24.03 -40.36 -0.47
CA ALA A 224 -22.75 -39.72 -0.20
C ALA A 224 -21.60 -40.33 -1.05
N ALA A 225 -21.58 -41.66 -1.21
CA ALA A 225 -20.60 -42.37 -2.04
C ALA A 225 -20.71 -41.97 -3.52
N ARG A 226 -21.93 -41.92 -4.07
CA ARG A 226 -22.18 -41.45 -5.45
C ARG A 226 -21.77 -39.99 -5.65
N MET A 227 -22.05 -39.13 -4.67
CA MET A 227 -21.63 -37.72 -4.71
C MET A 227 -20.11 -37.57 -4.66
N LEU A 228 -19.40 -38.41 -3.90
CA LEU A 228 -17.95 -38.43 -3.87
C LEU A 228 -17.39 -38.87 -5.22
N ALA A 229 -17.89 -39.98 -5.77
CA ALA A 229 -17.45 -40.49 -7.07
C ALA A 229 -17.58 -39.43 -8.17
N LYS A 230 -18.75 -38.80 -8.28
CA LYS A 230 -18.96 -37.72 -9.26
C LYS A 230 -18.03 -36.52 -9.04
N LEU A 231 -17.72 -36.18 -7.79
CA LEU A 231 -16.78 -35.10 -7.50
C LEU A 231 -15.37 -35.46 -7.95
N GLU A 232 -14.91 -36.68 -7.68
CA GLU A 232 -13.59 -37.16 -8.10
C GLU A 232 -13.46 -37.16 -9.63
N ASP A 233 -14.44 -37.69 -10.35
CA ASP A 233 -14.47 -37.74 -11.81
C ASP A 233 -14.40 -36.33 -12.43
N VAL A 234 -15.19 -35.39 -11.89
CA VAL A 234 -15.21 -34.00 -12.39
C VAL A 234 -13.91 -33.25 -12.09
N CYS A 235 -13.23 -33.62 -11.00
CA CYS A 235 -12.03 -32.95 -10.50
C CYS A 235 -10.73 -33.60 -10.98
N GLU A 236 -10.79 -34.68 -11.76
CA GLU A 236 -9.62 -35.32 -12.31
C GLU A 236 -8.77 -34.32 -13.14
N GLY A 237 -7.46 -34.29 -12.89
CA GLY A 237 -6.52 -33.37 -13.54
C GLY A 237 -6.64 -31.89 -13.12
N ARG A 238 -7.47 -31.54 -12.11
CA ARG A 238 -7.68 -30.14 -11.68
C ARG A 238 -6.94 -29.80 -10.38
N GLU A 239 -5.94 -28.92 -10.45
CA GLU A 239 -5.20 -28.46 -9.27
C GLU A 239 -6.06 -27.60 -8.31
N ASP A 240 -7.05 -26.87 -8.82
CA ASP A 240 -7.94 -25.99 -8.03
C ASP A 240 -9.01 -26.75 -7.22
N ALA A 241 -9.13 -28.06 -7.44
CA ALA A 241 -10.11 -28.92 -6.81
C ALA A 241 -9.60 -29.72 -5.60
N ALA A 242 -8.28 -29.72 -5.35
CA ALA A 242 -7.64 -30.55 -4.33
C ALA A 242 -8.24 -30.38 -2.93
N VAL A 243 -8.65 -29.15 -2.55
CA VAL A 243 -9.28 -28.88 -1.25
C VAL A 243 -10.65 -29.53 -1.11
N TRP A 244 -11.42 -29.57 -2.21
CA TRP A 244 -12.77 -30.13 -2.22
C TRP A 244 -12.73 -31.65 -2.20
N ILE A 245 -11.84 -32.27 -2.99
CA ILE A 245 -11.61 -33.72 -2.96
C ILE A 245 -11.15 -34.15 -1.56
N HIS A 246 -10.16 -33.46 -0.98
CA HIS A 246 -9.65 -33.79 0.34
C HIS A 246 -10.76 -33.73 1.41
N ARG A 247 -11.54 -32.64 1.40
CA ARG A 247 -12.65 -32.48 2.36
C ARG A 247 -13.73 -33.55 2.15
N ALA A 248 -14.12 -33.84 0.91
CA ALA A 248 -15.13 -34.86 0.61
C ALA A 248 -14.69 -36.27 1.03
N ARG A 249 -13.46 -36.68 0.69
CA ARG A 249 -12.88 -37.96 1.13
C ARG A 249 -12.85 -38.07 2.65
N LEU A 250 -12.38 -37.02 3.34
CA LEU A 250 -12.33 -37.00 4.81
C LEU A 250 -13.71 -37.20 5.42
N MET A 251 -14.71 -36.46 4.93
CA MET A 251 -16.07 -36.51 5.44
C MET A 251 -16.69 -37.90 5.22
N PHE A 252 -16.57 -38.44 4.00
CA PHE A 252 -17.09 -39.74 3.65
C PHE A 252 -16.44 -40.88 4.45
N LEU A 253 -15.11 -40.93 4.50
CA LEU A 253 -14.37 -41.98 5.21
C LEU A 253 -14.60 -41.94 6.72
N ALA A 254 -14.73 -40.74 7.30
CA ALA A 254 -15.10 -40.60 8.70
C ALA A 254 -16.51 -41.13 8.96
N LEU A 255 -17.48 -40.80 8.10
CA LEU A 255 -18.85 -41.30 8.22
C LEU A 255 -18.97 -42.81 7.92
N ALA A 256 -18.02 -43.37 7.17
CA ALA A 256 -17.90 -44.81 6.89
C ALA A 256 -17.09 -45.58 7.96
N GLY A 257 -16.63 -44.93 9.04
CA GLY A 257 -15.88 -45.58 10.12
C GLY A 257 -14.43 -45.96 9.80
N ARG A 258 -13.83 -45.37 8.75
CA ARG A 258 -12.47 -45.69 8.28
C ARG A 258 -11.38 -44.89 9.00
N THR A 259 -11.24 -45.17 10.29
CA THR A 259 -10.25 -44.57 11.21
C THR A 259 -8.84 -44.39 10.63
N ALA A 260 -8.21 -45.45 10.10
CA ALA A 260 -6.83 -45.38 9.58
C ALA A 260 -6.69 -44.42 8.39
N ALA A 261 -7.64 -44.43 7.45
CA ALA A 261 -7.64 -43.51 6.31
C ALA A 261 -7.89 -42.06 6.74
N VAL A 262 -8.75 -41.85 7.74
CA VAL A 262 -9.02 -40.54 8.33
C VAL A 262 -7.78 -39.99 9.05
N GLU A 263 -7.06 -40.80 9.82
CA GLU A 263 -5.80 -40.40 10.47
C GLU A 263 -4.78 -39.86 9.48
N GLN A 264 -4.63 -40.53 8.34
CA GLN A 264 -3.72 -40.10 7.27
C GLN A 264 -4.18 -38.79 6.62
N LEU A 265 -5.49 -38.63 6.38
CA LEU A 265 -6.03 -37.38 5.83
C LEU A 265 -5.90 -36.20 6.80
N VAL A 266 -6.06 -36.41 8.10
CA VAL A 266 -5.94 -35.34 9.10
C VAL A 266 -4.50 -35.09 9.57
N GLU A 267 -3.50 -35.76 9.01
CA GLU A 267 -2.10 -35.54 9.36
C GLU A 267 -1.73 -34.05 9.19
N PRO A 268 -1.00 -33.42 10.13
CA PRO A 268 -0.67 -31.99 10.07
C PRO A 268 -0.04 -31.51 8.76
N ARG A 269 0.64 -32.39 8.02
CA ARG A 269 1.23 -32.07 6.71
C ARG A 269 0.19 -32.02 5.59
N GLN A 270 -0.84 -32.87 5.64
CA GLN A 270 -1.89 -32.98 4.62
C GLN A 270 -3.05 -31.99 4.86
N ALA A 271 -3.49 -31.86 6.12
CA ALA A 271 -4.64 -31.03 6.50
C ALA A 271 -4.24 -29.67 7.12
N ARG A 272 -3.23 -28.99 6.56
CA ARG A 272 -2.77 -27.66 7.06
C ARG A 272 -3.85 -26.58 7.06
N HIS A 273 -4.83 -26.71 6.16
CA HIS A 273 -5.97 -25.80 6.05
C HIS A 273 -7.02 -26.02 7.16
N MET A 274 -6.89 -27.09 7.95
CA MET A 274 -7.82 -27.43 9.03
C MET A 274 -7.25 -27.10 10.41
N SER A 275 -8.11 -26.58 11.29
CA SER A 275 -7.74 -26.36 12.69
C SER A 275 -7.44 -27.69 13.40
N VAL A 276 -6.67 -27.64 14.50
CA VAL A 276 -6.42 -28.82 15.34
C VAL A 276 -7.76 -29.40 15.85
N ALA A 277 -8.72 -28.54 16.18
CA ALA A 277 -10.04 -28.95 16.64
C ALA A 277 -10.81 -29.72 15.55
N ALA A 278 -10.84 -29.20 14.32
CA ALA A 278 -11.54 -29.84 13.20
C ALA A 278 -10.93 -31.21 12.84
N ARG A 279 -9.60 -31.31 12.83
CA ARG A 279 -8.89 -32.58 12.60
C ARG A 279 -9.23 -33.63 13.66
N THR A 280 -9.24 -33.21 14.92
CA THR A 280 -9.58 -34.10 16.03
C THR A 280 -11.06 -34.50 16.00
N TYR A 281 -11.95 -33.58 15.62
CA TYR A 281 -13.38 -33.85 15.45
C TYR A 281 -13.65 -34.94 14.41
N TRP A 282 -13.06 -34.84 13.21
CA TRP A 282 -13.30 -35.85 12.17
C TRP A 282 -12.75 -37.22 12.53
N LEU A 283 -11.64 -37.27 13.28
CA LEU A 283 -11.15 -38.52 13.85
C LEU A 283 -12.15 -39.11 14.87
N ALA A 284 -12.75 -38.26 15.71
CA ALA A 284 -13.79 -38.69 16.65
C ALA A 284 -15.01 -39.28 15.94
N VAL A 285 -15.47 -38.63 14.86
CA VAL A 285 -16.56 -39.14 14.01
C VAL A 285 -16.20 -40.53 13.45
N ALA A 286 -14.97 -40.73 12.99
CA ALA A 286 -14.53 -42.02 12.46
C ALA A 286 -14.56 -43.15 13.51
N HIS A 287 -14.11 -42.86 14.74
CA HIS A 287 -14.20 -43.84 15.84
C HIS A 287 -15.65 -44.12 16.24
N GLU A 288 -16.50 -43.09 16.28
CA GLU A 288 -17.93 -43.23 16.56
C GLU A 288 -18.59 -44.19 15.56
N GLN A 289 -18.40 -43.96 14.26
CA GLN A 289 -19.02 -44.81 13.22
C GLN A 289 -18.41 -46.22 13.15
N ARG A 290 -17.19 -46.42 13.66
CA ARG A 290 -16.57 -47.74 13.81
C ARG A 290 -17.13 -48.51 15.02
N GLY A 291 -17.82 -47.84 15.95
CA GLY A 291 -18.28 -48.42 17.22
C GLY A 291 -17.24 -48.38 18.34
N ASP A 292 -16.12 -47.67 18.17
CA ASP A 292 -15.10 -47.49 19.21
C ASP A 292 -15.43 -46.29 20.11
N ARG A 293 -16.30 -46.55 21.09
CA ARG A 293 -16.83 -45.51 21.99
C ARG A 293 -15.74 -44.81 22.79
N ALA A 294 -14.77 -45.55 23.32
CA ALA A 294 -13.72 -44.98 24.17
C ALA A 294 -12.82 -44.00 23.40
N ALA A 295 -12.38 -44.39 22.20
CA ALA A 295 -11.57 -43.52 21.35
C ALA A 295 -12.37 -42.32 20.83
N ALA A 296 -13.64 -42.53 20.46
CA ALA A 296 -14.53 -41.46 20.03
C ALA A 296 -14.72 -40.39 21.13
N THR A 297 -15.03 -40.80 22.36
CA THR A 297 -15.19 -39.88 23.50
C THR A 297 -13.90 -39.08 23.75
N ALA A 298 -12.74 -39.74 23.79
CA ALA A 298 -11.45 -39.08 24.02
C ALA A 298 -11.14 -38.04 22.94
N ALA A 299 -11.38 -38.37 21.67
CA ALA A 299 -11.17 -37.47 20.55
C ALA A 299 -12.17 -36.29 20.57
N TYR A 300 -13.45 -36.54 20.88
CA TYR A 300 -14.46 -35.49 21.01
C TYR A 300 -14.12 -34.50 22.14
N GLU A 301 -13.71 -34.96 23.33
CA GLU A 301 -13.31 -34.07 24.44
C GLU A 301 -12.07 -33.23 24.08
N LYS A 302 -11.10 -33.82 23.38
CA LYS A 302 -9.93 -33.08 22.88
C LYS A 302 -10.31 -32.04 21.83
N ALA A 303 -11.27 -32.33 20.96
CA ALA A 303 -11.81 -31.36 20.01
C ALA A 303 -12.59 -30.25 20.74
N ARG A 304 -13.42 -30.62 21.71
CA ARG A 304 -14.25 -29.73 22.54
C ARG A 304 -13.42 -28.69 23.27
N GLY A 305 -12.30 -29.10 23.88
CA GLY A 305 -11.38 -28.20 24.59
C GLY A 305 -10.75 -27.12 23.70
N ARG A 306 -10.75 -27.31 22.37
CA ARG A 306 -10.22 -26.37 21.38
C ARG A 306 -11.29 -25.72 20.50
N SER A 307 -12.56 -26.05 20.73
CA SER A 307 -13.71 -25.51 20.00
C SER A 307 -14.46 -24.47 20.84
N ARG A 308 -15.08 -23.50 20.16
CA ARG A 308 -15.95 -22.47 20.76
C ARG A 308 -17.18 -22.26 19.87
N GLY A 309 -18.28 -21.78 20.46
CA GLY A 309 -19.54 -21.54 19.75
C GLY A 309 -20.16 -22.82 19.20
N ARG A 310 -20.82 -22.73 18.05
CA ARG A 310 -21.53 -23.84 17.40
C ARG A 310 -20.74 -25.15 17.21
N PRO A 311 -19.46 -25.13 16.76
CA PRO A 311 -18.68 -26.36 16.70
C PRO A 311 -18.56 -27.08 18.05
N ARG A 312 -18.58 -26.34 19.17
CA ARG A 312 -18.59 -26.93 20.51
C ARG A 312 -19.95 -27.54 20.84
N GLU A 313 -21.04 -26.85 20.52
CA GLU A 313 -22.41 -27.38 20.70
C GLU A 313 -22.63 -28.67 19.91
N LEU A 314 -22.13 -28.75 18.67
CA LEU A 314 -22.18 -29.97 17.86
C LEU A 314 -21.43 -31.13 18.53
N ILE A 315 -20.26 -30.84 19.11
CA ILE A 315 -19.47 -31.84 19.83
C ILE A 315 -20.18 -32.26 21.12
N ASP A 316 -20.78 -31.31 21.85
CA ASP A 316 -21.56 -31.59 23.06
C ASP A 316 -22.77 -32.48 22.74
N GLN A 317 -23.48 -32.22 21.63
CA GLN A 317 -24.55 -33.09 21.13
C GLN A 317 -24.06 -34.49 20.75
N ALA A 318 -22.92 -34.59 20.05
CA ALA A 318 -22.32 -35.87 19.69
C ALA A 318 -21.92 -36.68 20.93
N LEU A 319 -21.31 -36.05 21.94
CA LEU A 319 -20.97 -36.67 23.22
C LEU A 319 -22.23 -37.15 23.97
N ALA A 320 -23.30 -36.36 24.00
CA ALA A 320 -24.56 -36.75 24.62
C ALA A 320 -25.21 -37.95 23.91
N LYS A 321 -25.20 -37.96 22.58
CA LYS A 321 -25.69 -39.09 21.77
C LYS A 321 -24.87 -40.36 22.02
N LEU A 322 -23.55 -40.23 22.03
CA LEU A 322 -22.61 -41.32 22.30
C LEU A 322 -22.77 -41.87 23.72
N ALA A 323 -23.23 -41.04 24.67
CA ALA A 323 -23.54 -41.48 26.03
C ALA A 323 -24.81 -42.34 26.11
N ALA A 324 -25.82 -42.01 25.31
CA ALA A 324 -27.19 -42.55 25.39
C ALA A 324 -27.43 -43.85 24.60
N ALA A 325 -26.53 -44.23 23.68
CA ALA A 325 -26.69 -45.43 22.85
C ALA A 325 -25.42 -46.28 22.84
N ASP A 326 -25.58 -47.60 22.75
CA ASP A 326 -24.47 -48.49 22.45
C ASP A 326 -24.10 -48.33 20.97
N GLY A 327 -22.83 -48.00 20.71
CA GLY A 327 -22.34 -47.67 19.38
C GLY A 327 -22.39 -48.87 18.45
N ILE A 328 -23.41 -48.93 17.60
CA ILE A 328 -23.48 -49.93 16.54
C ILE A 328 -22.59 -49.47 15.38
N PRO A 329 -21.59 -50.27 14.97
CA PRO A 329 -20.78 -49.95 13.81
C PRO A 329 -21.65 -49.75 12.56
N VAL A 330 -21.33 -48.73 11.78
CA VAL A 330 -21.99 -48.48 10.50
C VAL A 330 -21.83 -49.70 9.58
N LYS A 331 -22.96 -50.20 9.07
CA LYS A 331 -22.97 -51.19 7.98
C LYS A 331 -22.96 -50.47 6.64
N LEU A 332 -21.96 -50.77 5.82
CA LEU A 332 -21.85 -50.25 4.47
C LEU A 332 -22.58 -51.15 3.48
N SER A 333 -23.26 -50.56 2.50
CA SER A 333 -23.72 -51.30 1.33
C SER A 333 -22.54 -51.76 0.47
N GLU A 334 -22.80 -52.62 -0.51
CA GLU A 334 -21.81 -53.02 -1.51
C GLU A 334 -21.24 -51.81 -2.27
N ALA A 335 -22.12 -50.90 -2.74
CA ALA A 335 -21.73 -49.71 -3.48
C ALA A 335 -20.86 -48.74 -2.64
N ALA A 336 -21.21 -48.54 -1.37
CA ALA A 336 -20.41 -47.71 -0.46
C ALA A 336 -19.07 -48.37 -0.15
N THR A 337 -19.04 -49.71 -0.03
CA THR A 337 -17.81 -50.49 0.21
C THR A 337 -16.85 -50.39 -0.97
N GLU A 338 -17.35 -50.42 -2.20
CA GLU A 338 -16.54 -50.25 -3.42
C GLU A 338 -15.90 -48.86 -3.47
N VAL A 339 -16.66 -47.80 -3.20
CA VAL A 339 -16.12 -46.43 -3.16
C VAL A 339 -15.09 -46.27 -2.06
N VAL A 340 -15.31 -46.84 -0.87
CA VAL A 340 -14.30 -46.86 0.20
C VAL A 340 -13.01 -47.53 -0.30
N ALA A 341 -13.10 -48.74 -0.85
CA ALA A 341 -11.93 -49.48 -1.31
C ALA A 341 -11.15 -48.70 -2.38
N ARG A 342 -11.87 -48.07 -3.32
CA ARG A 342 -11.26 -47.19 -4.34
C ARG A 342 -10.56 -45.99 -3.73
N VAL A 343 -11.19 -45.31 -2.76
CA VAL A 343 -10.64 -44.11 -2.13
C VAL A 343 -9.42 -44.44 -1.26
N GLU A 344 -9.43 -45.57 -0.55
CA GLU A 344 -8.30 -46.06 0.26
C GLU A 344 -7.13 -46.56 -0.61
N ALA A 345 -7.41 -47.13 -1.78
CA ALA A 345 -6.39 -47.54 -2.75
C ALA A 345 -5.82 -46.38 -3.58
N ALA A 346 -6.57 -45.30 -3.75
CA ALA A 346 -6.13 -44.13 -4.50
C ALA A 346 -5.01 -43.39 -3.75
N PRO A 347 -4.01 -42.84 -4.47
CA PRO A 347 -3.03 -41.97 -3.85
C PRO A 347 -3.73 -40.80 -3.17
N PHE A 348 -3.17 -40.36 -2.05
CA PHE A 348 -3.68 -39.20 -1.33
C PHE A 348 -3.78 -38.00 -2.27
N PRO A 349 -4.84 -37.18 -2.13
CA PRO A 349 -4.93 -35.95 -2.89
C PRO A 349 -3.64 -35.16 -2.72
N ALA A 350 -3.10 -34.62 -3.82
CA ALA A 350 -1.93 -33.75 -3.75
C ALA A 350 -2.15 -32.71 -2.65
N GLN A 351 -1.11 -32.44 -1.83
CA GLN A 351 -1.20 -31.49 -0.71
C GLN A 351 -1.96 -30.25 -1.14
N VAL A 352 -3.00 -29.86 -0.38
CA VAL A 352 -3.74 -28.61 -0.61
C VAL A 352 -2.75 -27.45 -0.49
N ARG A 353 -2.18 -27.06 -1.62
CA ARG A 353 -1.32 -25.87 -1.73
C ARG A 353 -2.25 -24.67 -1.72
N MET A 354 -2.60 -24.23 -0.52
CA MET A 354 -3.19 -22.90 -0.36
C MET A 354 -2.21 -21.91 -1.01
N PRO A 355 -2.67 -21.02 -1.92
CA PRO A 355 -1.83 -19.95 -2.43
C PRO A 355 -1.34 -19.16 -1.23
N ARG A 356 -0.07 -19.35 -0.85
CA ARG A 356 0.55 -18.48 0.15
C ARG A 356 0.76 -17.16 -0.57
N HIS A 357 0.01 -16.13 -0.20
CA HIS A 357 0.40 -14.77 -0.55
C HIS A 357 1.80 -14.58 0.04
N PRO A 358 2.84 -14.39 -0.80
CA PRO A 358 4.19 -14.17 -0.29
C PRO A 358 4.17 -12.96 0.65
N ARG A 359 4.88 -13.06 1.77
CA ARG A 359 5.02 -11.90 2.67
C ARG A 359 5.67 -10.77 1.86
N PRO A 360 5.14 -9.54 1.90
CA PRO A 360 5.67 -8.45 1.09
C PRO A 360 6.94 -7.87 1.72
N LEU A 361 8.04 -8.62 1.62
CA LEU A 361 9.33 -8.33 2.26
C LEU A 361 9.99 -7.08 1.68
N ALA A 362 9.92 -6.86 0.36
CA ALA A 362 10.46 -5.65 -0.27
C ALA A 362 9.69 -4.43 0.22
N THR A 363 8.36 -4.54 0.27
CA THR A 363 7.49 -3.48 0.76
C THR A 363 7.82 -3.12 2.21
N TRP A 364 7.90 -4.12 3.09
CA TRP A 364 8.26 -3.90 4.49
C TRP A 364 9.68 -3.36 4.66
N GLY A 365 10.65 -3.89 3.92
CA GLY A 365 12.05 -3.47 3.99
C GLY A 365 12.23 -2.01 3.56
N VAL A 366 11.63 -1.61 2.43
CA VAL A 366 11.67 -0.22 1.97
C VAL A 366 10.93 0.68 2.93
N THR A 367 9.70 0.35 3.34
CA THR A 367 8.95 1.15 4.31
C THR A 367 9.72 1.34 5.62
N ALA A 368 10.32 0.29 6.16
CA ALA A 368 11.16 0.39 7.36
C ALA A 368 12.37 1.28 7.12
N THR A 369 13.02 1.17 5.97
CA THR A 369 14.18 2.02 5.61
C THR A 369 13.78 3.50 5.54
N LEU A 370 12.66 3.83 4.89
CA LEU A 370 12.14 5.21 4.83
C LEU A 370 11.92 5.79 6.22
N LEU A 371 11.25 5.03 7.10
CA LEU A 371 10.96 5.45 8.47
C LEU A 371 12.22 5.59 9.32
N LEU A 372 13.16 4.65 9.21
CA LEU A 372 14.42 4.67 9.97
C LEU A 372 15.31 5.83 9.54
N VAL A 373 15.44 6.08 8.23
CA VAL A 373 16.22 7.21 7.70
C VAL A 373 15.60 8.54 8.14
N ALA A 374 14.28 8.71 7.97
CA ALA A 374 13.61 9.93 8.40
C ALA A 374 13.69 10.16 9.91
N GLY A 375 13.55 9.10 10.71
CA GLY A 375 13.73 9.13 12.16
C GLY A 375 15.16 9.53 12.55
N ALA A 376 16.17 8.94 11.92
CA ALA A 376 17.58 9.27 12.16
C ALA A 376 17.88 10.73 11.80
N ILE A 377 17.40 11.23 10.66
CA ILE A 377 17.58 12.64 10.28
C ILE A 377 16.93 13.57 11.32
N THR A 378 15.69 13.27 11.70
CA THR A 378 14.93 14.09 12.67
C THR A 378 15.63 14.17 14.03
N VAL A 379 16.19 13.05 14.50
CA VAL A 379 16.85 12.95 15.82
C VAL A 379 18.26 13.55 15.81
N PHE A 380 19.06 13.28 14.78
CA PHE A 380 20.50 13.60 14.78
C PHE A 380 20.88 14.84 13.97
N VAL A 381 20.01 15.31 13.06
CA VAL A 381 20.30 16.43 12.17
C VAL A 381 19.37 17.61 12.42
N GLY A 382 18.05 17.36 12.45
CA GLY A 382 17.04 18.37 12.68
C GLY A 382 15.73 18.11 11.93
N PRO A 383 14.75 19.04 12.01
CA PRO A 383 13.47 18.88 11.34
C PRO A 383 13.62 18.90 9.81
N THR A 384 13.11 17.89 9.13
CA THR A 384 13.21 17.77 7.66
C THR A 384 12.30 18.72 6.88
N SER A 385 11.60 19.61 7.57
CA SER A 385 10.99 20.78 6.95
C SER A 385 12.01 21.87 6.64
N ASP A 386 13.17 21.87 7.28
CA ASP A 386 14.24 22.84 7.05
C ASP A 386 15.07 22.45 5.81
N VAL A 387 15.20 23.38 4.88
CA VAL A 387 15.91 23.19 3.62
C VAL A 387 17.40 22.84 3.80
N GLY A 388 18.07 23.44 4.77
CA GLY A 388 19.48 23.16 5.08
C GLY A 388 19.65 21.79 5.73
N VAL A 389 18.69 21.34 6.55
CA VAL A 389 18.64 19.96 7.06
C VAL A 389 18.49 18.95 5.92
N LEU A 390 17.61 19.21 4.95
CA LEU A 390 17.43 18.36 3.77
C LEU A 390 18.73 18.26 2.95
N THR A 391 19.36 19.40 2.67
CA THR A 391 20.65 19.46 1.96
C THR A 391 21.73 18.69 2.70
N ARG A 392 21.85 18.84 4.02
CA ARG A 392 22.79 18.09 4.87
C ARG A 392 22.51 16.59 4.89
N SER A 393 21.25 16.20 4.75
CA SER A 393 20.83 14.80 4.79
C SER A 393 20.94 14.07 3.45
N GLY A 394 21.41 14.75 2.40
CA GLY A 394 21.61 14.15 1.09
C GLY A 394 20.45 14.30 0.13
N ALA A 395 19.61 15.34 0.29
CA ALA A 395 18.71 15.78 -0.77
C ALA A 395 19.50 16.13 -2.04
N LEU A 396 18.84 16.01 -3.19
CA LEU A 396 19.41 16.35 -4.48
C LEU A 396 19.44 17.87 -4.63
N VAL A 397 20.65 18.41 -4.75
CA VAL A 397 20.95 19.82 -5.00
C VAL A 397 21.86 19.85 -6.21
N ARG A 398 21.43 20.49 -7.30
CA ARG A 398 22.11 20.44 -8.59
C ARG A 398 23.54 20.97 -8.50
N GLY A 399 23.74 22.12 -7.86
CA GLY A 399 25.06 22.73 -7.72
C GLY A 399 26.07 21.85 -6.96
N LEU A 400 25.60 21.02 -6.02
CA LEU A 400 26.45 20.07 -5.29
C LEU A 400 26.72 18.79 -6.08
N VAL A 401 25.77 18.34 -6.90
CA VAL A 401 25.97 17.23 -7.84
C VAL A 401 27.02 17.61 -8.89
N ASP A 402 26.95 18.82 -9.43
CA ASP A 402 27.98 19.38 -10.33
C ASP A 402 29.36 19.43 -9.66
N GLY A 403 29.40 19.59 -8.33
CA GLY A 403 30.59 19.49 -7.50
C GLY A 403 31.10 18.07 -7.21
N GLY A 404 30.51 17.05 -7.83
CA GLY A 404 30.94 15.64 -7.71
C GLY A 404 30.19 14.84 -6.64
N GLU A 405 29.14 15.39 -6.01
CA GLU A 405 28.30 14.67 -5.05
C GLU A 405 27.22 13.82 -5.73
N TRP A 406 27.61 13.02 -6.73
CA TRP A 406 26.73 12.12 -7.50
C TRP A 406 25.90 11.17 -6.62
N TRP A 407 26.38 10.86 -5.42
CA TRP A 407 25.69 10.01 -4.44
C TRP A 407 24.33 10.59 -4.02
N ARG A 408 24.12 11.90 -4.18
CA ARG A 408 22.83 12.59 -3.94
C ARG A 408 21.70 12.08 -4.82
N ILE A 409 22.01 11.58 -6.02
CA ILE A 409 21.04 10.95 -6.95
C ILE A 409 20.40 9.71 -6.31
N PHE A 410 21.13 9.01 -5.44
CA PHE A 410 20.63 7.82 -4.76
C PHE A 410 20.01 8.13 -3.39
N THR A 411 20.59 9.06 -2.64
CA THR A 411 20.12 9.38 -1.27
C THR A 411 18.84 10.19 -1.27
N CYS A 412 18.60 11.02 -2.28
CA CYS A 412 17.39 11.84 -2.34
C CYS A 412 16.09 11.02 -2.30
N VAL A 413 16.12 9.77 -2.78
CA VAL A 413 14.99 8.83 -2.74
C VAL A 413 14.56 8.48 -1.31
N PHE A 414 15.44 8.62 -0.32
CA PHE A 414 15.19 8.27 1.08
C PHE A 414 14.99 9.49 1.99
N VAL A 415 15.39 10.69 1.56
CA VAL A 415 15.17 11.94 2.28
C VAL A 415 13.76 12.46 1.98
N HIS A 416 13.04 12.98 2.97
CA HIS A 416 11.64 13.41 2.81
C HIS A 416 11.40 14.79 3.43
N VAL A 417 10.70 15.65 2.69
CA VAL A 417 10.31 17.01 3.11
C VAL A 417 9.19 16.94 4.16
N GLY A 418 9.54 17.09 5.43
CA GLY A 418 8.59 17.02 6.54
C GLY A 418 7.89 15.66 6.72
N GLY A 419 7.06 15.57 7.77
CA GLY A 419 6.46 14.29 8.19
C GLY A 419 5.29 13.83 7.31
N LEU A 420 4.54 14.75 6.72
CA LEU A 420 3.40 14.39 5.88
C LEU A 420 3.86 13.79 4.53
N HIS A 421 4.95 14.29 3.94
CA HIS A 421 5.48 13.76 2.70
C HIS A 421 5.93 12.33 2.87
N LEU A 422 6.61 12.06 4.00
CA LEU A 422 6.98 10.72 4.41
C LEU A 422 5.74 9.83 4.58
N LEU A 423 4.69 10.30 5.26
CA LEU A 423 3.46 9.53 5.45
C LEU A 423 2.82 9.13 4.12
N VAL A 424 2.73 10.06 3.16
CA VAL A 424 2.17 9.79 1.82
C VAL A 424 3.00 8.73 1.10
N ASN A 425 4.33 8.82 1.14
CA ASN A 425 5.21 7.82 0.52
C ASN A 425 5.14 6.46 1.22
N VAL A 426 5.02 6.42 2.54
CA VAL A 426 4.84 5.17 3.30
C VAL A 426 3.51 4.50 2.96
N ILE A 427 2.42 5.27 2.86
CA ILE A 427 1.12 4.77 2.43
C ILE A 427 1.19 4.29 0.98
N GLY A 428 1.80 5.08 0.09
CA GLY A 428 2.02 4.72 -1.31
C GLY A 428 2.79 3.41 -1.45
N MET A 429 3.89 3.26 -0.71
CA MET A 429 4.67 2.02 -0.66
C MET A 429 3.85 0.86 -0.13
N TRP A 430 3.04 1.06 0.91
CA TRP A 430 2.20 0.00 1.46
C TRP A 430 1.17 -0.54 0.46
N PHE A 431 0.52 0.34 -0.31
CA PHE A 431 -0.49 -0.09 -1.28
C PHE A 431 0.13 -0.53 -2.61
N VAL A 432 0.92 0.33 -3.24
CA VAL A 432 1.53 0.07 -4.55
C VAL A 432 2.62 -0.99 -4.43
N GLY A 433 3.48 -0.90 -3.42
CA GLY A 433 4.56 -1.86 -3.20
C GLY A 433 4.05 -3.28 -2.98
N ARG A 434 2.95 -3.46 -2.23
CA ARG A 434 2.34 -4.79 -2.05
C ARG A 434 1.83 -5.39 -3.34
N VAL A 435 1.13 -4.58 -4.14
CA VAL A 435 0.63 -5.03 -5.45
C VAL A 435 1.81 -5.35 -6.37
N ALA A 436 2.81 -4.47 -6.44
CA ALA A 436 4.01 -4.70 -7.22
C ALA A 436 4.75 -5.96 -6.76
N GLU A 437 4.84 -6.23 -5.46
CA GLU A 437 5.50 -7.42 -4.92
C GLU A 437 4.68 -8.70 -5.09
N GLU A 438 3.35 -8.61 -5.06
CA GLU A 438 2.50 -9.75 -5.39
C GLU A 438 2.61 -10.14 -6.87
N LEU A 439 2.74 -9.16 -7.77
CA LEU A 439 2.90 -9.41 -9.21
C LEU A 439 4.33 -9.81 -9.60
N PHE A 440 5.33 -9.04 -9.15
CA PHE A 440 6.72 -9.21 -9.57
C PHE A 440 7.57 -10.01 -8.58
N GLY A 441 7.16 -10.16 -7.33
CA GLY A 441 7.99 -10.77 -6.29
C GLY A 441 9.14 -9.88 -5.82
N THR A 442 9.65 -10.19 -4.62
CA THR A 442 10.53 -9.32 -3.82
C THR A 442 11.72 -8.73 -4.58
N SER A 443 12.55 -9.55 -5.24
CA SER A 443 13.78 -9.05 -5.88
C SER A 443 13.51 -8.12 -7.06
N ARG A 444 12.48 -8.39 -7.84
CA ARG A 444 12.13 -7.56 -9.00
C ARG A 444 11.45 -6.27 -8.55
N THR A 445 10.65 -6.28 -7.49
CA THR A 445 10.11 -5.06 -6.89
C THR A 445 11.21 -4.14 -6.37
N LEU A 446 12.23 -4.68 -5.70
CA LEU A 446 13.40 -3.89 -5.27
C LEU A 446 14.17 -3.32 -6.46
N ALA A 447 14.36 -4.11 -7.52
CA ALA A 447 15.02 -3.64 -8.75
C ALA A 447 14.24 -2.50 -9.42
N LEU A 448 12.92 -2.65 -9.55
CA LEU A 448 12.04 -1.64 -10.13
C LEU A 448 12.05 -0.36 -9.29
N PHE A 449 11.99 -0.47 -7.96
CA PHE A 449 12.10 0.68 -7.06
C PHE A 449 13.44 1.40 -7.22
N GLY A 450 14.55 0.65 -7.23
CA GLY A 450 15.90 1.21 -7.40
C GLY A 450 16.10 1.92 -8.73
N ILE A 451 15.76 1.26 -9.85
CA ILE A 451 15.90 1.84 -11.19
C ILE A 451 15.01 3.06 -11.38
N ALA A 452 13.75 2.99 -10.96
CA ALA A 452 12.83 4.12 -11.11
C ALA A 452 13.23 5.31 -10.25
N GLY A 453 13.71 5.06 -9.02
CA GLY A 453 14.27 6.11 -8.17
C GLY A 453 15.48 6.79 -8.82
N PHE A 454 16.40 6.00 -9.36
CA PHE A 454 17.56 6.51 -10.10
C PHE A 454 17.15 7.33 -11.34
N ALA A 455 16.29 6.77 -12.20
CA ALA A 455 15.81 7.46 -13.40
C ALA A 455 15.09 8.77 -13.07
N GLY A 456 14.26 8.77 -12.01
CA GLY A 456 13.60 9.96 -11.51
C GLY A 456 14.58 11.03 -11.02
N ALA A 457 15.56 10.63 -10.21
CA ALA A 457 16.58 11.56 -9.69
C ALA A 457 17.48 12.12 -10.80
N VAL A 458 17.82 11.33 -11.81
CA VAL A 458 18.57 11.82 -12.98
C VAL A 458 17.75 12.83 -13.78
N ALA A 459 16.48 12.54 -14.06
CA ALA A 459 15.61 13.47 -14.77
C ALA A 459 15.40 14.77 -13.97
N SER A 460 15.27 14.66 -12.65
CA SER A 460 15.22 15.80 -11.75
C SER A 460 16.45 16.69 -11.88
N TYR A 461 17.65 16.09 -11.77
CA TYR A 461 18.92 16.80 -11.92
C TYR A 461 19.05 17.52 -13.28
N LEU A 462 18.60 16.88 -14.36
CA LEU A 462 18.75 17.42 -15.72
C LEU A 462 17.75 18.54 -16.05
N ALA A 463 16.52 18.47 -15.54
CA ALA A 463 15.41 19.25 -16.08
C ALA A 463 14.51 19.93 -15.03
N SER A 464 14.65 19.60 -13.74
CA SER A 464 13.80 20.18 -12.70
C SER A 464 14.15 21.62 -12.40
N SER A 465 13.11 22.44 -12.21
CA SER A 465 13.20 23.81 -11.72
C SER A 465 12.82 23.92 -10.24
N ALA A 466 12.54 22.80 -9.56
CA ALA A 466 12.09 22.77 -8.17
C ALA A 466 13.20 23.07 -7.14
N GLY A 467 14.44 23.32 -7.59
CA GLY A 467 15.62 23.57 -6.77
C GLY A 467 16.14 22.32 -6.07
N ILE A 468 15.38 21.82 -5.08
CA ILE A 468 15.79 20.68 -4.25
C ILE A 468 14.82 19.53 -4.40
N SER A 469 15.35 18.35 -4.71
CA SER A 469 14.55 17.13 -4.84
C SER A 469 14.83 16.14 -3.69
N ALA A 470 13.75 15.67 -3.07
CA ALA A 470 13.78 14.70 -1.98
C ALA A 470 12.45 13.93 -1.94
N GLY A 471 12.51 12.61 -1.90
CA GLY A 471 11.36 11.73 -1.66
C GLY A 471 11.38 10.45 -2.49
N ALA A 472 10.72 9.41 -1.98
CA ALA A 472 10.60 8.13 -2.68
C ALA A 472 9.63 8.14 -3.86
N SER A 473 8.95 9.26 -4.12
CA SER A 473 7.81 9.32 -5.03
C SER A 473 8.17 8.93 -6.47
N GLY A 474 9.34 9.33 -7.00
CA GLY A 474 9.76 8.90 -8.34
C GLY A 474 9.85 7.37 -8.47
N ALA A 475 10.38 6.70 -7.44
CA ALA A 475 10.43 5.25 -7.38
C ALA A 475 9.03 4.62 -7.27
N LEU A 476 8.12 5.22 -6.49
CA LEU A 476 6.73 4.77 -6.38
C LEU A 476 5.97 4.89 -7.70
N PHE A 477 6.19 5.97 -8.46
CA PHE A 477 5.64 6.11 -9.82
C PHE A 477 6.18 5.05 -10.77
N GLY A 478 7.44 4.63 -10.61
CA GLY A 478 7.94 3.47 -11.35
C GLY A 478 7.27 2.17 -10.96
N LEU A 479 6.99 1.94 -9.68
CA LEU A 479 6.18 0.77 -9.28
C LEU A 479 4.76 0.85 -9.84
N LEU A 480 4.13 2.04 -9.86
CA LEU A 480 2.83 2.25 -10.51
C LEU A 480 2.90 1.92 -12.01
N GLY A 481 3.93 2.40 -12.72
CA GLY A 481 4.15 2.10 -14.13
C GLY A 481 4.34 0.61 -14.38
N ALA A 482 5.14 -0.07 -13.56
CA ALA A 482 5.37 -1.51 -13.66
C ALA A 482 4.08 -2.32 -13.45
N VAL A 483 3.28 -1.97 -12.43
CA VAL A 483 1.97 -2.61 -12.21
C VAL A 483 1.04 -2.32 -13.38
N PHE A 484 1.01 -1.09 -13.88
CA PHE A 484 0.13 -0.69 -14.97
C PHE A 484 0.44 -1.48 -16.25
N ILE A 485 1.71 -1.55 -16.64
CA ILE A 485 2.10 -2.26 -17.86
C ILE A 485 1.86 -3.76 -17.76
N GLU A 486 2.12 -4.36 -16.58
CA GLU A 486 1.87 -5.78 -16.32
C GLU A 486 0.38 -6.13 -16.44
N LEU A 487 -0.48 -5.32 -15.84
CA LEU A 487 -1.92 -5.49 -15.98
C LEU A 487 -2.40 -5.27 -17.42
N THR A 488 -1.72 -4.40 -18.17
CA THR A 488 -2.07 -4.08 -19.57
C THR A 488 -1.69 -5.21 -20.51
N TRP A 489 -0.42 -5.62 -20.56
CA TRP A 489 0.05 -6.63 -21.50
C TRP A 489 -0.42 -8.05 -21.17
N HIS A 490 -0.64 -8.34 -19.89
CA HIS A 490 -1.00 -9.69 -19.43
C HIS A 490 -2.45 -9.76 -18.91
N ARG A 491 -3.35 -8.98 -19.51
CA ARG A 491 -4.78 -8.89 -19.16
C ARG A 491 -5.45 -10.26 -19.01
N GLN A 492 -5.11 -11.22 -19.87
CA GLN A 492 -5.64 -12.59 -19.84
C GLN A 492 -5.34 -13.34 -18.53
N HIS A 493 -4.23 -13.02 -17.86
CA HIS A 493 -3.85 -13.60 -16.56
C HIS A 493 -4.51 -12.85 -15.39
N TYR A 494 -4.90 -11.57 -15.59
CA TYR A 494 -5.45 -10.70 -14.54
C TYR A 494 -6.92 -10.34 -14.75
N LYS A 495 -7.73 -11.25 -15.32
CA LYS A 495 -9.16 -11.03 -15.62
C LYS A 495 -9.95 -10.51 -14.41
N THR A 496 -9.64 -10.98 -13.20
CA THR A 496 -10.30 -10.52 -11.97
C THR A 496 -9.96 -9.07 -11.63
N ALA A 497 -8.71 -8.65 -11.79
CA ALA A 497 -8.28 -7.26 -11.57
C ALA A 497 -8.97 -6.30 -12.56
N TRP A 498 -9.06 -6.71 -13.82
CA TRP A 498 -9.78 -5.99 -14.88
C TRP A 498 -11.28 -5.92 -14.63
N LYS A 499 -11.91 -7.05 -14.31
CA LYS A 499 -13.33 -7.10 -13.92
C LYS A 499 -13.59 -6.24 -12.68
N ARG A 500 -12.59 -6.03 -11.82
CA ARG A 500 -12.62 -5.16 -10.64
C ARG A 500 -12.27 -3.70 -10.91
N GLY A 501 -12.02 -3.31 -12.16
CA GLY A 501 -11.73 -1.92 -12.53
C GLY A 501 -10.38 -1.41 -12.00
N MET A 502 -9.50 -2.31 -11.53
CA MET A 502 -8.20 -1.93 -10.95
C MET A 502 -7.31 -1.18 -11.95
N TRP A 503 -7.32 -1.61 -13.22
CA TRP A 503 -6.57 -0.95 -14.29
C TRP A 503 -7.05 0.49 -14.52
N GLY A 504 -8.37 0.70 -14.60
CA GLY A 504 -8.96 2.03 -14.81
C GLY A 504 -8.67 2.95 -13.63
N GLY A 505 -8.77 2.43 -12.40
CA GLY A 505 -8.37 3.17 -11.20
C GLY A 505 -6.91 3.61 -11.23
N LEU A 506 -6.01 2.70 -11.61
CA LEU A 506 -4.59 2.99 -11.73
C LEU A 506 -4.29 4.03 -12.81
N ALA A 507 -4.96 3.97 -13.96
CA ALA A 507 -4.84 4.95 -15.03
C ALA A 507 -5.22 6.36 -14.54
N VAL A 508 -6.36 6.48 -13.85
CA VAL A 508 -6.83 7.77 -13.33
C VAL A 508 -5.88 8.30 -12.26
N VAL A 509 -5.36 7.45 -11.37
CA VAL A 509 -4.33 7.85 -10.39
C VAL A 509 -3.12 8.44 -11.10
N ILE A 510 -2.57 7.71 -12.08
CA ILE A 510 -1.37 8.15 -12.82
C ILE A 510 -1.64 9.50 -13.50
N LEU A 511 -2.76 9.62 -14.23
CA LEU A 511 -3.12 10.84 -14.94
C LEU A 511 -3.37 12.02 -14.00
N ALA A 512 -4.08 11.79 -12.88
CA ALA A 512 -4.34 12.83 -11.91
C ALA A 512 -3.06 13.32 -11.24
N GLN A 513 -2.15 12.40 -10.93
CA GLN A 513 -0.89 12.71 -10.27
C GLN A 513 0.10 13.47 -11.16
N VAL A 514 0.27 13.03 -12.42
CA VAL A 514 1.11 13.73 -13.41
C VAL A 514 0.45 15.04 -13.83
N GLY A 515 -0.87 15.05 -14.07
CA GLY A 515 -1.61 16.24 -14.44
C GLY A 515 -1.59 17.33 -13.36
N TYR A 516 -1.68 16.94 -12.09
CA TYR A 516 -1.72 17.87 -10.97
C TYR A 516 -0.42 18.66 -10.80
N GLY A 517 0.74 18.05 -11.04
CA GLY A 517 1.99 18.76 -10.82
C GLY A 517 2.33 19.81 -11.87
N PHE A 518 1.64 19.83 -13.02
CA PHE A 518 1.67 21.00 -13.91
C PHE A 518 0.98 22.24 -13.31
N LEU A 519 0.14 22.06 -12.28
CA LEU A 519 -0.53 23.15 -11.58
C LEU A 519 0.24 23.61 -10.34
N TYR A 520 1.27 22.87 -9.90
CA TYR A 520 2.00 23.14 -8.66
C TYR A 520 3.54 23.00 -8.87
N PRO A 521 4.26 24.10 -9.12
CA PRO A 521 5.69 24.08 -9.52
C PRO A 521 6.68 23.48 -8.51
N VAL A 522 6.25 23.28 -7.27
CA VAL A 522 7.06 22.66 -6.19
C VAL A 522 7.16 21.15 -6.36
N ILE A 523 6.28 20.53 -7.14
CA ILE A 523 6.28 19.09 -7.37
C ILE A 523 7.24 18.76 -8.51
N ASP A 524 8.22 17.91 -8.23
CA ASP A 524 9.21 17.46 -9.21
C ASP A 524 8.61 16.52 -10.27
N GLN A 525 8.02 17.10 -11.31
CA GLN A 525 7.36 16.37 -12.39
C GLN A 525 8.30 15.52 -13.23
N TRP A 526 9.56 15.95 -13.36
CA TRP A 526 10.57 15.21 -14.08
C TRP A 526 10.90 13.90 -13.35
N ALA A 527 11.02 13.94 -12.03
CA ALA A 527 11.20 12.74 -11.23
C ALA A 527 10.02 11.76 -11.35
N HIS A 528 8.78 12.26 -11.30
CA HIS A 528 7.57 11.42 -11.41
C HIS A 528 7.41 10.82 -12.81
N GLY A 529 7.56 11.64 -13.86
CA GLY A 529 7.44 11.22 -15.25
C GLY A 529 8.51 10.20 -15.65
N ALA A 530 9.78 10.48 -15.36
CA ALA A 530 10.86 9.55 -15.67
C ALA A 530 10.78 8.27 -14.84
N GLY A 531 10.39 8.37 -13.57
CA GLY A 531 10.11 7.20 -12.72
C GLY A 531 9.02 6.32 -13.33
N LEU A 532 7.88 6.90 -13.74
CA LEU A 532 6.79 6.20 -14.39
C LEU A 532 7.23 5.50 -15.68
N VAL A 533 7.95 6.21 -16.56
CA VAL A 533 8.46 5.66 -17.83
C VAL A 533 9.43 4.51 -17.58
N ALA A 534 10.37 4.67 -16.65
CA ALA A 534 11.27 3.59 -16.25
C ALA A 534 10.47 2.39 -15.72
N GLY A 535 9.43 2.62 -14.92
CA GLY A 535 8.49 1.60 -14.47
C GLY A 535 7.82 0.83 -15.60
N LEU A 536 7.29 1.54 -16.60
CA LEU A 536 6.66 0.94 -17.78
C LEU A 536 7.66 0.07 -18.56
N VAL A 537 8.86 0.59 -18.81
CA VAL A 537 9.88 -0.11 -19.59
C VAL A 537 10.44 -1.32 -18.83
N PHE A 538 10.94 -1.12 -17.62
CA PHE A 538 11.57 -2.19 -16.84
C PHE A 538 10.54 -3.16 -16.24
N GLY A 539 9.30 -2.73 -16.02
CA GLY A 539 8.19 -3.62 -15.68
C GLY A 539 7.91 -4.63 -16.79
N ALA A 540 7.95 -4.19 -18.05
CA ALA A 540 7.85 -5.08 -19.21
C ALA A 540 8.99 -6.10 -19.25
N VAL A 541 10.22 -5.62 -19.09
CA VAL A 541 11.44 -6.45 -19.17
C VAL A 541 11.50 -7.45 -18.02
N LEU A 542 11.10 -7.06 -16.81
CA LEU A 542 11.14 -7.89 -15.61
C LEU A 542 9.82 -8.67 -15.37
N SER A 543 8.88 -8.64 -16.31
CA SER A 543 7.57 -9.27 -16.15
C SER A 543 7.68 -10.77 -15.76
N PRO A 544 6.83 -11.26 -14.84
CA PRO A 544 6.69 -12.69 -14.55
C PRO A 544 6.16 -13.52 -15.73
N HIS A 545 5.56 -12.87 -16.73
CA HIS A 545 5.00 -13.52 -17.91
C HIS A 545 5.89 -13.35 -19.15
N ALA A 546 7.07 -12.73 -19.02
CA ALA A 546 8.03 -12.63 -20.10
C ALA A 546 8.63 -14.02 -20.44
N PRO A 547 8.94 -14.32 -21.71
CA PRO A 547 9.50 -15.61 -22.09
C PRO A 547 10.89 -15.87 -21.49
N TRP A 548 11.59 -14.82 -21.04
CA TRP A 548 12.88 -14.88 -20.36
C TRP A 548 12.79 -14.79 -18.82
N VAL A 549 11.67 -15.18 -18.20
CA VAL A 549 11.43 -15.02 -16.74
C VAL A 549 12.57 -15.55 -15.84
N ALA A 550 13.22 -16.65 -16.21
CA ALA A 550 14.35 -17.18 -15.43
C ALA A 550 15.55 -16.22 -15.41
N ALA A 551 15.94 -15.69 -16.56
CA ALA A 551 16.97 -14.67 -16.68
C ALA A 551 16.52 -13.35 -16.04
N GLY A 552 15.26 -12.93 -16.25
CA GLY A 552 14.67 -11.75 -15.63
C GLY A 552 14.68 -11.77 -14.11
N ARG A 553 14.52 -12.94 -13.48
CA ARG A 553 14.69 -13.09 -12.02
C ARG A 553 16.11 -12.86 -11.55
N GLN A 554 17.12 -13.38 -12.28
CA GLN A 554 18.53 -13.17 -11.92
C GLN A 554 18.95 -11.73 -12.18
N LEU A 555 18.52 -11.13 -13.29
CA LEU A 555 18.71 -9.74 -13.61
C LEU A 555 18.09 -8.84 -12.51
N GLY A 556 16.85 -9.11 -12.09
CA GLY A 556 16.22 -8.40 -10.99
C GLY A 556 16.99 -8.52 -9.68
N ARG A 557 17.55 -9.69 -9.35
CA ARG A 557 18.41 -9.86 -8.17
C ARG A 557 19.69 -9.04 -8.29
N ALA A 558 20.38 -9.11 -9.43
CA ALA A 558 21.60 -8.36 -9.66
C ALA A 558 21.36 -6.86 -9.53
N ILE A 559 20.33 -6.33 -10.19
CA ILE A 559 19.94 -4.92 -10.08
C ILE A 559 19.59 -4.54 -8.64
N ALA A 560 18.83 -5.37 -7.91
CA ALA A 560 18.47 -5.08 -6.53
C ALA A 560 19.71 -5.03 -5.62
N VAL A 561 20.67 -5.95 -5.79
CA VAL A 561 21.93 -5.95 -5.04
C VAL A 561 22.78 -4.73 -5.38
N ILE A 562 22.93 -4.42 -6.67
CA ILE A 562 23.67 -3.23 -7.13
C ILE A 562 23.04 -1.95 -6.57
N SER A 563 21.71 -1.82 -6.65
CA SER A 563 20.98 -0.67 -6.12
C SER A 563 21.19 -0.53 -4.61
N ALA A 564 21.08 -1.64 -3.86
CA ALA A 564 21.34 -1.63 -2.42
C ALA A 564 22.80 -1.24 -2.11
N GLY A 565 23.77 -1.72 -2.89
CA GLY A 565 25.18 -1.34 -2.79
C GLY A 565 25.38 0.16 -2.98
N PHE A 566 24.85 0.73 -4.06
CA PHE A 566 24.89 2.18 -4.29
C PHE A 566 24.24 2.95 -3.15
N MET A 567 23.04 2.56 -2.71
CA MET A 567 22.34 3.21 -1.59
C MET A 567 23.15 3.20 -0.30
N LEU A 568 23.78 2.07 0.05
CA LEU A 568 24.64 1.96 1.24
C LEU A 568 25.89 2.84 1.12
N THR A 569 26.56 2.82 -0.04
CA THR A 569 27.74 3.67 -0.26
C THR A 569 27.38 5.15 -0.23
N SER A 570 26.24 5.54 -0.80
CA SER A 570 25.75 6.92 -0.78
C SER A 570 25.36 7.36 0.62
N GLY A 571 24.71 6.50 1.41
CA GLY A 571 24.44 6.77 2.84
C GLY A 571 25.73 6.97 3.65
N ALA A 572 26.77 6.17 3.38
CA ALA A 572 28.08 6.36 4.00
C ALA A 572 28.74 7.68 3.56
N ARG A 573 28.53 8.13 2.32
CA ARG A 573 29.00 9.43 1.83
C ARG A 573 28.29 10.60 2.53
N VAL A 574 26.98 10.52 2.74
CA VAL A 574 26.21 11.51 3.53
C VAL A 574 26.81 11.63 4.93
N ALA A 575 27.04 10.51 5.61
CA ALA A 575 27.56 10.51 6.98
C ALA A 575 29.01 11.04 7.10
N ARG A 576 29.82 10.94 6.04
CA ARG A 576 31.24 11.33 6.04
C ARG A 576 31.52 12.70 5.42
N THR A 577 30.56 13.30 4.72
CA THR A 577 30.76 14.56 4.01
C THR A 577 30.07 15.67 4.80
N SER A 578 30.86 16.58 5.36
CA SER A 578 30.30 17.76 6.00
C SER A 578 29.77 18.73 4.95
N ILE A 579 28.80 19.59 5.30
CA ILE A 579 28.34 20.65 4.40
C ILE A 579 29.49 21.60 4.04
N GLU A 580 30.45 21.81 4.94
CA GLU A 580 31.66 22.59 4.65
C GLU A 580 32.51 21.93 3.55
N ASP A 581 32.67 20.60 3.58
CA ASP A 581 33.36 19.84 2.53
C ASP A 581 32.62 19.94 1.18
N SER A 582 31.29 19.88 1.20
CA SER A 582 30.47 19.98 -0.02
C SER A 582 30.73 21.28 -0.78
N PHE A 583 30.84 22.41 -0.07
CA PHE A 583 31.09 23.70 -0.71
C PHE A 583 32.57 23.97 -1.03
N THR A 584 33.51 23.41 -0.27
CA THR A 584 34.95 23.66 -0.47
C THR A 584 35.57 22.91 -1.64
N ARG A 585 34.96 21.80 -2.07
CA ARG A 585 35.47 20.95 -3.16
C ARG A 585 35.21 21.52 -4.56
N LEU A 586 34.29 22.47 -4.68
CA LEU A 586 33.95 23.08 -5.95
C LEU A 586 35.15 23.88 -6.50
N PRO A 587 35.50 23.78 -7.80
CA PRO A 587 36.52 24.62 -8.42
C PRO A 587 36.19 26.10 -8.23
N ARG A 588 37.14 26.91 -7.75
CA ARG A 588 36.91 28.33 -7.45
C ARG A 588 37.55 29.22 -8.50
N ILE A 589 36.81 30.26 -8.90
CA ILE A 589 37.28 31.34 -9.76
C ILE A 589 37.07 32.68 -9.05
N VAL A 590 37.69 33.72 -9.59
CA VAL A 590 37.44 35.09 -9.15
C VAL A 590 36.26 35.64 -9.93
N HIS A 591 35.21 36.01 -9.23
CA HIS A 591 34.03 36.69 -9.75
C HIS A 591 34.15 38.18 -9.46
N ASN A 592 33.83 39.03 -10.44
CA ASN A 592 33.75 40.48 -10.23
C ASN A 592 32.28 40.87 -10.10
N VAL A 593 31.84 41.23 -8.90
CA VAL A 593 30.45 41.56 -8.59
C VAL A 593 30.40 42.91 -7.91
N GLY A 594 29.67 43.87 -8.51
CA GLY A 594 29.61 45.24 -8.00
C GLY A 594 30.99 45.92 -7.89
N GLY A 595 31.92 45.58 -8.79
CA GLY A 595 33.31 46.07 -8.80
C GLY A 595 34.23 45.45 -7.75
N VAL A 596 33.80 44.40 -7.04
CA VAL A 596 34.60 43.72 -6.02
C VAL A 596 34.95 42.32 -6.50
N ALA A 597 36.21 41.92 -6.34
CA ALA A 597 36.67 40.58 -6.64
C ALA A 597 36.34 39.63 -5.48
N ILE A 598 35.62 38.55 -5.75
CA ILE A 598 35.19 37.52 -4.79
C ILE A 598 35.62 36.15 -5.31
N THR A 599 36.33 35.37 -4.49
CA THR A 599 36.70 34.00 -4.88
C THR A 599 35.61 33.01 -4.47
N ALA A 600 34.90 32.42 -5.43
CA ALA A 600 33.77 31.53 -5.19
C ALA A 600 33.71 30.41 -6.25
N PRO A 601 32.88 29.36 -6.05
CA PRO A 601 32.71 28.30 -7.04
C PRO A 601 32.42 28.81 -8.46
N ALA A 602 32.94 28.11 -9.46
CA ALA A 602 32.85 28.51 -10.87
C ALA A 602 31.43 28.48 -11.44
N ASN A 603 30.56 27.65 -10.88
CA ASN A 603 29.17 27.50 -11.29
C ASN A 603 28.22 28.53 -10.67
N TRP A 604 28.72 29.49 -9.89
CA TRP A 604 27.91 30.58 -9.33
C TRP A 604 27.71 31.68 -10.38
N THR A 605 26.53 32.33 -10.39
CA THR A 605 26.14 33.35 -11.39
C THR A 605 26.55 34.77 -10.95
N ASN A 606 26.78 35.71 -11.89
CA ASN A 606 27.60 36.92 -11.63
C ASN A 606 27.06 38.30 -12.09
N ASP A 607 25.80 38.46 -12.51
CA ASP A 607 25.39 39.71 -13.17
C ASP A 607 25.02 40.87 -12.23
N VAL A 608 24.56 40.60 -11.00
CA VAL A 608 24.18 41.64 -10.00
C VAL A 608 24.43 41.16 -8.56
N GLU A 609 24.19 39.87 -8.30
CA GLU A 609 24.46 39.18 -7.04
C GLU A 609 25.17 37.87 -7.35
N LEU A 610 26.02 37.41 -6.43
CA LEU A 610 26.74 36.17 -6.58
C LEU A 610 25.95 35.04 -5.90
N ALA A 611 25.37 34.12 -6.68
CA ALA A 611 24.48 33.09 -6.14
C ALA A 611 24.90 31.66 -6.51
N GLU A 612 24.70 30.74 -5.57
CA GLU A 612 24.72 29.30 -5.78
C GLU A 612 23.56 28.89 -6.71
N PRO A 613 23.76 27.92 -7.65
CA PRO A 613 22.77 27.55 -8.67
C PRO A 613 21.34 27.30 -8.18
N ASP A 614 21.17 26.71 -7.01
CA ASP A 614 19.86 26.38 -6.42
C ASP A 614 19.40 27.43 -5.40
N GLY A 615 20.09 28.57 -5.31
CA GLY A 615 19.75 29.70 -4.44
C GLY A 615 19.98 29.43 -2.95
N LEU A 616 20.78 28.42 -2.60
CA LEU A 616 21.10 28.11 -1.19
C LEU A 616 21.98 29.18 -0.55
N LEU A 617 22.84 29.82 -1.33
CA LEU A 617 23.78 30.84 -0.87
C LEU A 617 23.75 31.99 -1.85
N ILE A 618 23.48 33.19 -1.36
CA ILE A 618 23.44 34.41 -2.17
C ILE A 618 24.30 35.46 -1.48
N ILE A 619 25.15 36.16 -2.24
CA ILE A 619 25.99 37.25 -1.78
C ILE A 619 25.67 38.48 -2.63
N ALA A 620 24.98 39.43 -2.01
CA ALA A 620 24.69 40.73 -2.59
C ALA A 620 25.77 41.73 -2.19
N VAL A 621 26.28 42.50 -3.17
CA VAL A 621 27.35 43.49 -2.99
C VAL A 621 26.80 44.87 -3.34
N LYS A 622 26.99 45.85 -2.46
CA LYS A 622 26.64 47.25 -2.73
C LYS A 622 27.81 48.17 -2.38
N ARG A 623 28.02 49.19 -3.21
CA ARG A 623 29.03 50.24 -3.03
C ARG A 623 28.39 51.59 -2.80
N GLU A 624 28.88 52.31 -1.80
CA GLU A 624 28.42 53.66 -1.45
C GLU A 624 29.63 54.53 -1.09
N PRO A 625 29.60 55.86 -1.34
CA PRO A 625 30.67 56.75 -0.90
C PRO A 625 30.73 56.81 0.64
N VAL A 626 31.96 56.81 1.20
CA VAL A 626 32.20 56.88 2.65
C VAL A 626 31.95 58.30 3.13
N ILE A 627 30.83 58.51 3.81
CA ILE A 627 30.49 59.79 4.45
C ILE A 627 30.57 59.64 5.99
N ASP A 628 30.01 58.55 6.52
CA ASP A 628 30.08 58.14 7.93
C ASP A 628 29.89 56.62 8.03
N LEU A 629 30.96 55.87 8.31
CA LEU A 629 30.92 54.40 8.35
C LEU A 629 29.98 53.87 9.44
N ALA A 630 30.03 54.46 10.63
CA ALA A 630 29.26 53.99 11.78
C ALA A 630 27.77 54.31 11.61
N GLY A 631 27.45 55.52 11.15
CA GLY A 631 26.08 55.93 10.83
C GLY A 631 25.49 55.18 9.64
N GLN A 632 26.24 55.02 8.54
CA GLN A 632 25.79 54.25 7.38
C GLN A 632 25.57 52.77 7.73
N MET A 633 26.46 52.14 8.50
CA MET A 633 26.24 50.77 8.96
C MET A 633 25.04 50.65 9.89
N ALA A 634 24.85 51.58 10.83
CA ALA A 634 23.69 51.58 11.72
C ALA A 634 22.40 51.71 10.91
N LEU A 635 22.34 52.66 9.96
CA LEU A 635 21.22 52.90 9.06
C LEU A 635 20.97 51.71 8.12
N TRP A 636 22.03 51.05 7.63
CA TRP A 636 21.91 49.88 6.77
C TRP A 636 21.35 48.67 7.52
N ILE A 637 21.75 48.49 8.78
CA ILE A 637 21.23 47.45 9.68
C ILE A 637 19.77 47.72 10.07
N THR A 638 19.41 48.97 10.38
CA THR A 638 18.05 49.33 10.84
C THR A 638 17.06 49.57 9.71
N GLU A 639 17.49 50.05 8.54
CA GLU A 639 16.60 50.41 7.43
C GLU A 639 16.75 49.51 6.19
N THR A 640 17.97 49.09 5.85
CA THR A 640 18.21 48.37 4.59
C THR A 640 18.05 46.85 4.75
N ALA A 641 18.50 46.24 5.85
CA ALA A 641 18.29 44.81 6.09
C ALA A 641 16.79 44.41 6.18
N PRO A 642 15.91 45.20 6.84
CA PRO A 642 14.46 44.97 6.77
C PRO A 642 13.87 45.18 5.38
N THR A 643 14.46 46.07 4.58
CA THR A 643 13.98 46.37 3.22
C THR A 643 14.43 45.31 2.21
N ILE A 644 15.66 44.81 2.31
CA ILE A 644 16.16 43.63 1.59
C ILE A 644 15.32 42.42 1.98
N ALA A 645 15.04 42.20 3.26
CA ALA A 645 14.20 41.10 3.70
C ALA A 645 12.75 41.19 3.19
N ARG A 646 12.15 42.40 3.13
CA ARG A 646 10.86 42.62 2.47
C ARG A 646 10.92 42.36 0.96
N ASN A 647 12.04 42.71 0.31
CA ASN A 647 12.25 42.49 -1.13
C ASN A 647 12.55 41.01 -1.46
N HIS A 648 13.08 40.24 -0.51
CA HIS A 648 13.33 38.79 -0.63
C HIS A 648 12.24 37.92 0.01
N GLY A 649 11.11 38.51 0.46
CA GLY A 649 9.92 37.78 0.90
C GLY A 649 9.97 37.19 2.31
N PHE A 650 10.83 37.69 3.21
CA PHE A 650 10.86 37.26 4.61
C PHE A 650 9.75 37.93 5.43
N ASP A 651 8.96 37.11 6.12
CA ASP A 651 7.83 37.53 6.97
C ASP A 651 8.28 38.17 8.29
N ARG A 652 9.43 37.75 8.81
CA ARG A 652 9.96 38.19 10.11
C ARG A 652 11.48 38.18 10.12
N ILE A 653 12.08 39.15 10.81
CA ILE A 653 13.51 39.25 11.04
C ILE A 653 13.75 39.48 12.53
N ASP A 654 14.66 38.71 13.11
CA ASP A 654 15.11 38.89 14.49
C ASP A 654 16.64 38.97 14.54
N PRO A 655 17.23 39.66 15.53
CA PRO A 655 18.66 39.55 15.80
C PRO A 655 19.07 38.10 16.04
N ALA A 656 20.18 37.64 15.47
CA ALA A 656 20.67 36.31 15.77
C ALA A 656 21.15 36.23 17.22
N THR A 657 20.57 35.30 18.00
CA THR A 657 20.96 35.07 19.40
C THR A 657 22.38 34.52 19.56
N THR A 658 22.90 33.90 18.51
CA THR A 658 24.28 33.36 18.45
C THR A 658 24.95 33.81 17.16
N LYS A 659 26.12 34.45 17.27
CA LYS A 659 27.01 34.69 16.13
C LYS A 659 27.79 33.42 15.82
N VAL A 660 27.68 32.93 14.60
CA VAL A 660 28.36 31.69 14.16
C VAL A 660 29.42 31.95 13.11
N ILE A 661 29.41 33.12 12.46
CA ILE A 661 30.34 33.46 11.39
C ILE A 661 31.33 34.50 11.90
N LYS A 662 32.62 34.16 11.84
CA LYS A 662 33.67 35.10 12.19
C LYS A 662 33.90 36.04 11.01
N LEU A 663 33.72 37.34 11.23
CA LEU A 663 34.04 38.37 10.23
C LEU A 663 35.57 38.51 10.06
N PRO A 664 36.07 38.78 8.85
CA PRO A 664 37.49 39.03 8.62
C PRO A 664 37.95 40.33 9.29
N PRO A 665 39.26 40.50 9.58
CA PRO A 665 39.78 41.74 10.15
C PRO A 665 39.42 42.98 9.30
N GLY A 666 38.95 44.04 9.96
CA GLY A 666 38.52 45.28 9.32
C GLY A 666 37.11 45.24 8.73
N TRP A 667 36.38 44.14 8.88
CA TRP A 667 34.94 44.07 8.59
C TRP A 667 34.14 44.21 9.88
N GLU A 668 33.09 45.01 9.83
CA GLU A 668 32.15 45.20 10.93
C GLU A 668 30.73 44.81 10.47
N GLY A 669 29.92 44.25 11.37
CA GLY A 669 28.61 43.76 10.98
C GLY A 669 27.84 42.98 12.05
N VAL A 670 26.66 42.53 11.65
CA VAL A 670 25.70 41.81 12.48
C VAL A 670 25.19 40.56 11.77
N GLU A 671 24.73 39.59 12.56
CA GLU A 671 24.01 38.42 12.06
C GLU A 671 22.54 38.54 12.47
N LEU A 672 21.64 38.31 11.52
CA LEU A 672 20.20 38.33 11.71
C LEU A 672 19.61 36.97 11.29
N ILE A 673 18.39 36.67 11.76
CA ILE A 673 17.60 35.52 11.34
C ILE A 673 16.33 36.02 10.67
N GLY A 674 16.23 35.80 9.36
CA GLY A 674 15.02 35.98 8.58
C GLY A 674 14.22 34.67 8.54
N THR A 675 12.89 34.76 8.54
CA THR A 675 12.00 33.61 8.32
C THR A 675 10.94 33.94 7.27
N PHE A 676 10.72 33.03 6.33
CA PHE A 676 9.57 33.07 5.41
C PHE A 676 8.82 31.75 5.42
N ALA A 677 7.52 31.77 5.14
CA ALA A 677 6.77 30.56 4.84
C ALA A 677 7.04 30.11 3.40
N ASP A 678 7.58 28.90 3.23
CA ASP A 678 7.70 28.30 1.91
C ASP A 678 6.31 28.01 1.30
N PRO A 679 6.23 27.67 0.00
CA PRO A 679 4.96 27.32 -0.64
C PRO A 679 4.22 26.12 -0.01
N MET A 680 4.86 25.35 0.89
CA MET A 680 4.24 24.26 1.64
C MET A 680 3.76 24.69 3.05
N GLY A 681 4.05 25.93 3.44
CA GLY A 681 3.72 26.53 4.73
C GLY A 681 4.75 26.24 5.83
N TYR A 682 5.90 25.67 5.51
CA TYR A 682 6.98 25.51 6.49
C TYR A 682 7.76 26.81 6.62
N ARG A 683 8.04 27.23 7.85
CA ARG A 683 8.86 28.40 8.12
C ARG A 683 10.33 28.03 7.93
N GLN A 684 10.97 28.66 6.96
CA GLN A 684 12.38 28.45 6.63
C GLN A 684 13.25 29.51 7.31
N PRO A 685 14.12 29.14 8.27
CA PRO A 685 15.05 30.07 8.89
C PRO A 685 16.27 30.29 7.99
N TYR A 686 16.52 31.55 7.66
CA TYR A 686 17.72 31.98 6.95
C TYR A 686 18.54 32.90 7.85
N ARG A 687 19.85 32.66 7.86
CA ARG A 687 20.81 33.56 8.47
C ARG A 687 21.26 34.60 7.44
N LEU A 688 21.16 35.85 7.85
CA LEU A 688 21.59 37.01 7.10
C LEU A 688 22.84 37.57 7.75
N ILE A 689 23.95 37.60 7.01
CA ILE A 689 25.21 38.20 7.47
C ILE A 689 25.33 39.55 6.79
N VAL A 690 25.17 40.60 7.58
CA VAL A 690 25.13 41.99 7.13
C VAL A 690 26.43 42.63 7.60
N CYS A 691 27.36 42.88 6.69
CA CYS A 691 28.68 43.40 7.05
C CYS A 691 29.21 44.42 6.04
N GLY A 692 30.08 45.31 6.50
CA GLY A 692 30.67 46.37 5.69
C GLY A 692 32.13 46.61 6.01
N ARG A 693 32.84 47.18 5.04
CA ARG A 693 34.22 47.62 5.18
C ARG A 693 34.51 48.80 4.26
N ALA A 694 35.24 49.79 4.78
CA ALA A 694 35.76 50.90 3.99
C ALA A 694 37.00 50.48 3.17
N PHE A 695 37.04 50.91 1.91
CA PHE A 695 38.14 50.80 0.97
C PHE A 695 38.41 52.20 0.38
N GLY A 696 39.34 52.94 0.96
CA GLY A 696 39.58 54.34 0.56
C GLY A 696 38.37 55.22 0.85
N ASP A 697 37.84 55.87 -0.19
CA ASP A 697 36.64 56.73 -0.16
C ASP A 697 35.33 55.95 -0.44
N GLN A 698 35.38 54.62 -0.56
CA GLN A 698 34.23 53.77 -0.84
C GLN A 698 33.92 52.77 0.29
N LEU A 699 32.65 52.70 0.68
CA LEU A 699 32.10 51.71 1.59
C LEU A 699 31.58 50.54 0.76
N VAL A 700 32.08 49.33 1.03
CA VAL A 700 31.54 48.09 0.48
C VAL A 700 30.69 47.43 1.56
N THR A 701 29.40 47.29 1.30
CA THR A 701 28.45 46.54 2.15
C THR A 701 28.06 45.23 1.46
N LEU A 702 27.94 44.18 2.26
CA LEU A 702 27.59 42.83 1.82
C LEU A 702 26.41 42.30 2.61
N VAL A 703 25.50 41.62 1.91
CA VAL A 703 24.55 40.70 2.55
C VAL A 703 24.81 39.29 2.05
N VAL A 704 25.08 38.37 2.98
CA VAL A 704 25.10 36.94 2.69
C VAL A 704 23.82 36.31 3.21
N HIS A 705 23.11 35.62 2.32
CA HIS A 705 21.89 34.87 2.62
C HIS A 705 22.22 33.38 2.60
N ALA A 706 21.91 32.67 3.68
CA ALA A 706 22.06 31.22 3.75
C ALA A 706 21.01 30.61 4.68
N PRO A 707 20.49 29.39 4.42
CA PRO A 707 19.72 28.65 5.40
C PRO A 707 20.50 28.55 6.72
N ASP A 708 19.82 28.79 7.85
CA ASP A 708 20.50 28.85 9.17
C ASP A 708 21.24 27.54 9.48
N ALA A 709 20.64 26.41 9.14
CA ALA A 709 21.26 25.09 9.29
C ALA A 709 22.56 24.94 8.46
N ILE A 710 22.62 25.52 7.26
CA ILE A 710 23.84 25.53 6.43
C ILE A 710 24.89 26.44 7.05
N ALA A 711 24.52 27.66 7.44
CA ALA A 711 25.45 28.63 8.02
C ALA A 711 26.12 28.09 9.30
N ARG A 712 25.36 27.38 10.15
CA ARG A 712 25.88 26.70 11.34
C ARG A 712 26.75 25.49 11.01
N SER A 713 26.49 24.80 9.90
CA SER A 713 27.21 23.59 9.48
C SER A 713 28.48 23.87 8.68
N ALA A 714 28.64 25.08 8.13
CA ALA A 714 29.82 25.49 7.37
C ALA A 714 30.29 26.92 7.67
N PRO A 715 30.51 27.29 8.95
CA PRO A 715 30.91 28.65 9.29
C PRO A 715 32.29 29.01 8.73
N GLY A 716 33.23 28.05 8.69
CA GLY A 716 34.57 28.25 8.15
C GLY A 716 34.58 28.56 6.65
N TYR A 717 33.66 27.96 5.89
CA TYR A 717 33.51 28.25 4.46
C TYR A 717 33.06 29.69 4.21
N LEU A 718 32.04 30.14 4.94
CA LEU A 718 31.52 31.51 4.81
C LEU A 718 32.55 32.55 5.22
N THR A 719 33.28 32.31 6.32
CA THR A 719 34.42 33.16 6.71
C THR A 719 35.49 33.22 5.62
N ARG A 720 35.80 32.09 4.94
CA ARG A 720 36.77 32.05 3.83
C ARG A 720 36.28 32.81 2.59
N ILE A 721 35.00 32.75 2.26
CA ILE A 721 34.45 33.57 1.17
C ILE A 721 34.58 35.05 1.50
N LEU A 722 34.10 35.47 2.68
CA LEU A 722 34.17 36.88 3.12
C LEU A 722 35.62 37.39 3.16
N SER A 723 36.57 36.55 3.56
CA SER A 723 38.00 36.92 3.59
C SER A 723 38.64 37.03 2.20
N SER A 724 38.01 36.47 1.15
CA SER A 724 38.53 36.53 -0.22
C SER A 724 38.19 37.83 -0.96
N ILE A 725 37.35 38.67 -0.36
CA ILE A 725 36.77 39.86 -0.97
C ILE A 725 37.82 40.96 -1.04
N LYS A 726 38.11 41.44 -2.26
CA LYS A 726 39.10 42.47 -2.54
C LYS A 726 38.55 43.52 -3.51
N PRO A 727 39.00 44.77 -3.47
CA PRO A 727 38.73 45.73 -4.54
C PRO A 727 39.20 45.13 -5.88
N SER A 728 38.36 45.21 -6.93
CA SER A 728 38.75 44.78 -8.29
C SER A 728 39.66 45.81 -8.94
#